data_AF-A0A060VWV5-F1
#
_entry.id   AF-A0A060VWV5-F1
#
_cell.length_a   1.000
_cell.length_b   1.000
_cell.length_c   1.000
_cell.angle_alpha   90.00
_cell.angle_beta   90.00
_cell.angle_gamma   90.00
#
_symmetry.space_group_name_H-M   'P 1'
#
loop_
_entity.id
_entity.type
_entity.pdbx_description
1 polymer ?
#
loop_
_entity_poly.entity_id
_entity_poly.type
_entity_poly.pdbx_seq_one_letter_code
_entity_poly.pdbx_strand_id
1 'polypeptide(L)'
;MGDRRMGLLIRVSFLFLLLPVFLTQKHRSFSPTCHVDPRGELICDRCQPGHTGPRCDRCSNGYFGQPTVKGGSCQPCQCNGNLDLASPRSCDPITGSCLRCRDGYGGTTCDTCAEGFYGDAIKAKNCQHCQCHNNGSVSEVCHQENGQCPCKQHVVGRQCDECMPNCWWDAEEQVCKPCSCSRTGAMSQRCDLEGRCICKPGFVGHRCDLGRQGYERRETRRPIERVRLQQVQRWGSSRSGGCPRAAYRTTAPQTYGIQSAGVCAPCNCNSFGSKSFDCDESGQCRCQPGVTGPKCDRCAPGHFNFQEGGCAPCQCAHVGNNCDANTGQCVCPPNTVGERCDKCAPNHWGHDIMAGCKACGCNQVGSVTQQCNPNTGCCMCRDQFQGEKCSECKLGYRDFPQCISCKCNVAGSDSQTCDADQDVCACADRTGQCSCKVNIQGLKCDQCKSRTFGLSTSNPLGCSQCYCFGMSSTCTEAQGLIRMWLSLKPEQTKLPLVDKANLQETTSGVTFQHPEIIANADLVTQKLNELYYWRLPEQFHGSMITAYGGKLKYAIYFEGRDETGRTSYEPQVIIKGGPNRDKVMVRHMQGLQIGQLTRHEIDMTEHDWKYEDKKAMTREDFMDVLFYVDYVLIKASHGNMMRHSRQALLSVFV
;
A
#
# COMPACT_ATOMS: atom_id res chain seq x y z
N MET A 1 -70.64 -38.31 -45.83
CA MET A 1 -69.70 -39.41 -46.13
C MET A 1 -68.33 -38.76 -46.35
N GLY A 2 -67.21 -39.21 -45.76
CA GLY A 2 -67.06 -40.24 -44.74
C GLY A 2 -65.73 -40.97 -44.89
N ASP A 3 -64.89 -40.93 -43.84
CA ASP A 3 -63.79 -41.86 -43.56
C ASP A 3 -62.57 -41.91 -44.53
N ARG A 4 -61.34 -42.28 -44.12
CA ARG A 4 -60.76 -42.50 -42.76
C ARG A 4 -59.22 -42.27 -42.82
N ARG A 5 -58.61 -42.07 -41.65
CA ARG A 5 -57.19 -42.27 -41.18
C ARG A 5 -56.15 -42.82 -42.20
N MET A 6 -54.86 -42.51 -42.11
CA MET A 6 -54.02 -42.53 -40.90
C MET A 6 -52.73 -41.69 -41.09
N GLY A 7 -52.13 -41.20 -40.01
CA GLY A 7 -50.85 -40.46 -40.05
C GLY A 7 -49.66 -41.29 -39.56
N LEU A 8 -48.44 -40.78 -39.77
CA LEU A 8 -47.23 -41.21 -39.07
C LEU A 8 -46.31 -40.01 -38.80
N LEU A 9 -45.78 -39.91 -37.58
CA LEU A 9 -44.76 -38.92 -37.19
C LEU A 9 -43.36 -39.51 -37.38
N ILE A 10 -42.49 -38.78 -38.09
CA ILE A 10 -41.04 -38.80 -37.84
C ILE A 10 -40.52 -37.34 -37.92
N ARG A 11 -39.86 -36.88 -36.85
CA ARG A 11 -39.01 -35.68 -36.86
C ARG A 11 -37.55 -36.12 -37.09
N VAL A 12 -36.85 -35.49 -38.02
CA VAL A 12 -35.41 -35.16 -37.87
C VAL A 12 -35.19 -33.76 -38.48
N SER A 13 -34.35 -32.96 -37.82
CA SER A 13 -34.16 -31.53 -38.11
C SER A 13 -32.94 -31.23 -38.98
N PHE A 14 -32.89 -29.99 -39.50
CA PHE A 14 -31.70 -29.23 -39.94
C PHE A 14 -30.79 -29.80 -41.06
N LEU A 15 -30.72 -29.08 -42.18
CA LEU A 15 -29.60 -28.13 -42.37
C LEU A 15 -29.96 -26.97 -43.32
N PHE A 16 -29.09 -25.96 -43.36
CA PHE A 16 -29.23 -24.72 -44.14
C PHE A 16 -29.19 -24.92 -45.65
N LEU A 17 -29.88 -24.03 -46.37
CA LEU A 17 -29.39 -23.55 -47.67
C LEU A 17 -29.47 -22.01 -47.69
N LEU A 18 -28.29 -21.39 -47.66
CA LEU A 18 -28.11 -19.96 -47.94
C LEU A 18 -28.19 -19.74 -49.45
N LEU A 19 -28.83 -18.66 -49.88
CA LEU A 19 -28.48 -17.98 -51.13
C LEU A 19 -28.16 -16.50 -50.84
N PRO A 20 -27.21 -15.88 -51.56
CA PRO A 20 -26.41 -14.80 -50.97
C PRO A 20 -26.88 -13.39 -51.37
N VAL A 21 -27.08 -12.52 -50.39
CA VAL A 21 -27.08 -11.07 -50.61
C VAL A 21 -25.62 -10.56 -50.65
N PHE A 22 -24.87 -11.01 -51.65
CA PHE A 22 -23.57 -10.42 -51.99
C PHE A 22 -23.77 -9.25 -52.95
N LEU A 23 -24.09 -8.07 -52.39
CA LEU A 23 -23.68 -6.82 -52.99
C LEU A 23 -22.59 -6.18 -52.12
N THR A 24 -21.34 -6.47 -52.50
CA THR A 24 -20.16 -6.00 -51.82
C THR A 24 -19.97 -4.49 -51.98
N GLN A 25 -20.10 -3.76 -50.87
CA GLN A 25 -19.23 -2.60 -50.66
C GLN A 25 -18.92 -2.43 -49.17
N LYS A 26 -17.73 -2.91 -48.78
CA LYS A 26 -17.11 -2.78 -47.45
C LYS A 26 -16.79 -1.33 -47.04
N HIS A 27 -17.35 -0.36 -47.76
CA HIS A 27 -17.05 1.07 -47.73
C HIS A 27 -18.26 1.95 -47.34
N ARG A 28 -19.41 1.35 -46.98
CA ARG A 28 -20.64 2.09 -46.61
C ARG A 28 -21.39 1.53 -45.39
N SER A 29 -20.78 0.62 -44.62
CA SER A 29 -21.33 0.15 -43.35
C SER A 29 -20.54 0.73 -42.19
N PHE A 30 -20.95 1.91 -41.71
CA PHE A 30 -20.34 2.59 -40.56
C PHE A 30 -20.91 2.14 -39.22
N SER A 31 -21.45 0.91 -39.18
CA SER A 31 -21.85 0.18 -37.99
C SER A 31 -21.69 -1.33 -38.22
N PRO A 32 -21.42 -2.15 -37.19
CA PRO A 32 -21.47 -3.60 -37.27
C PRO A 32 -22.88 -4.16 -37.00
N THR A 33 -23.83 -3.35 -36.53
CA THR A 33 -25.22 -3.76 -36.26
C THR A 33 -26.21 -2.67 -36.64
N CYS A 34 -27.18 -3.04 -37.47
CA CYS A 34 -28.36 -2.23 -37.75
C CYS A 34 -29.59 -3.14 -37.75
N HIS A 35 -30.69 -2.65 -37.20
CA HIS A 35 -31.98 -3.30 -37.13
C HIS A 35 -33.04 -2.40 -37.78
N VAL A 36 -34.23 -2.94 -38.02
CA VAL A 36 -35.37 -2.15 -38.54
C VAL A 36 -36.29 -1.81 -37.37
N ASP A 37 -36.65 -0.55 -37.21
CA ASP A 37 -37.56 -0.09 -36.15
C ASP A 37 -39.03 -0.50 -36.45
N PRO A 38 -39.96 -0.39 -35.48
CA PRO A 38 -41.37 -0.72 -35.68
C PRO A 38 -42.11 0.11 -36.75
N ARG A 39 -41.48 1.14 -37.34
CA ARG A 39 -42.01 1.95 -38.46
C ARG A 39 -41.38 1.60 -39.81
N GLY A 40 -40.44 0.65 -39.85
CA GLY A 40 -39.74 0.24 -41.06
C GLY A 40 -38.44 0.98 -41.33
N GLU A 41 -37.98 1.84 -40.41
CA GLU A 41 -36.74 2.60 -40.59
C GLU A 41 -35.50 1.81 -40.18
N LEU A 42 -34.44 1.87 -41.00
CA LEU A 42 -33.16 1.24 -40.68
C LEU A 42 -32.42 2.09 -39.63
N ILE A 43 -32.26 1.53 -38.44
CA ILE A 43 -31.54 2.15 -37.31
C ILE A 43 -30.29 1.32 -36.98
N CYS A 44 -29.14 1.99 -36.97
CA CYS A 44 -27.85 1.44 -36.57
C CYS A 44 -27.53 1.85 -35.13
N ASP A 45 -27.35 0.86 -34.25
CA ASP A 45 -27.23 1.06 -32.80
C ASP A 45 -25.78 1.28 -32.32
N ARG A 46 -24.78 0.92 -33.14
CA ARG A 46 -23.36 1.01 -32.79
C ARG A 46 -22.56 1.68 -33.90
N CYS A 47 -22.68 2.99 -34.06
CA CYS A 47 -21.87 3.72 -35.04
C CYS A 47 -20.37 3.61 -34.76
N GLN A 48 -19.58 3.51 -35.82
CA GLN A 48 -18.12 3.57 -35.77
C GLN A 48 -17.66 4.95 -35.25
N PRO A 49 -16.45 5.05 -34.65
CA PRO A 49 -15.89 6.31 -34.19
C PRO A 49 -15.99 7.41 -35.25
N GLY A 50 -16.37 8.61 -34.83
CA GLY A 50 -16.57 9.76 -35.71
C GLY A 50 -17.87 9.78 -36.52
N HIS A 51 -18.71 8.75 -36.45
CA HIS A 51 -19.97 8.66 -37.20
C HIS A 51 -21.20 8.76 -36.27
N THR A 52 -22.29 9.34 -36.77
CA THR A 52 -23.54 9.59 -36.05
C THR A 52 -24.75 9.64 -37.01
N GLY A 53 -25.95 9.86 -36.47
CA GLY A 53 -27.22 9.76 -37.17
C GLY A 53 -27.78 8.33 -37.14
N PRO A 54 -29.08 8.14 -37.45
CA PRO A 54 -29.74 6.84 -37.31
C PRO A 54 -29.16 5.76 -38.22
N ARG A 55 -28.46 6.14 -39.31
CA ARG A 55 -27.81 5.20 -40.24
C ARG A 55 -26.27 5.31 -40.21
N CYS A 56 -25.71 5.99 -39.20
CA CYS A 56 -24.28 6.30 -39.07
C CYS A 56 -23.69 7.00 -40.31
N ASP A 57 -24.53 7.79 -40.99
CA ASP A 57 -24.34 8.40 -42.30
C ASP A 57 -23.82 9.84 -42.24
N ARG A 58 -23.65 10.38 -41.04
CA ARG A 58 -23.21 11.76 -40.76
C ARG A 58 -22.00 11.76 -39.84
N CYS A 59 -21.21 12.84 -39.86
CA CYS A 59 -20.06 12.98 -38.96
C CYS A 59 -20.44 13.55 -37.59
N SER A 60 -19.83 12.96 -36.55
CA SER A 60 -19.91 13.40 -35.16
C SER A 60 -19.20 14.73 -34.95
N ASN A 61 -19.49 15.40 -33.83
CA ASN A 61 -18.79 16.63 -33.47
C ASN A 61 -17.27 16.39 -33.36
N GLY A 62 -16.46 17.27 -33.96
CA GLY A 62 -15.01 17.07 -34.08
C GLY A 62 -14.53 16.22 -35.27
N TYR A 63 -15.44 15.77 -36.15
CA TYR A 63 -15.12 14.98 -37.34
C TYR A 63 -15.76 15.61 -38.60
N PHE A 64 -15.12 15.40 -39.75
CA PHE A 64 -15.57 15.89 -41.05
C PHE A 64 -15.47 14.81 -42.14
N GLY A 65 -16.28 14.94 -43.19
CA GLY A 65 -16.27 14.04 -44.35
C GLY A 65 -17.65 13.85 -44.96
N GLN A 66 -17.76 12.92 -45.93
CA GLN A 66 -19.02 12.61 -46.62
C GLN A 66 -19.25 11.08 -46.69
N PRO A 67 -19.74 10.44 -45.61
CA PRO A 67 -19.94 8.97 -45.55
C PRO A 67 -20.95 8.43 -46.59
N THR A 68 -21.83 9.28 -47.10
CA THR A 68 -22.80 8.95 -48.15
C THR A 68 -22.16 8.74 -49.52
N VAL A 69 -20.97 9.31 -49.77
CA VAL A 69 -20.22 9.19 -51.02
C VAL A 69 -19.44 7.87 -51.05
N LYS A 70 -19.34 7.23 -52.22
CA LYS A 70 -18.65 5.94 -52.40
C LYS A 70 -17.17 6.04 -51.99
N GLY A 71 -16.84 5.50 -50.82
CA GLY A 71 -15.47 5.50 -50.28
C GLY A 71 -15.13 6.71 -49.40
N GLY A 72 -16.07 7.63 -49.20
CA GLY A 72 -15.96 8.66 -48.17
C GLY A 72 -16.22 8.08 -46.77
N SER A 73 -15.65 8.71 -45.75
CA SER A 73 -15.85 8.39 -44.33
C SER A 73 -15.61 9.64 -43.50
N CYS A 74 -15.97 9.62 -42.22
CA CYS A 74 -15.61 10.68 -41.28
C CYS A 74 -14.16 10.54 -40.79
N GLN A 75 -13.41 11.63 -40.85
CA GLN A 75 -12.05 11.76 -40.34
C GLN A 75 -12.02 12.84 -39.22
N PRO A 76 -11.14 12.73 -38.21
CA PRO A 76 -11.04 13.76 -37.18
C PRO A 76 -10.56 15.09 -37.77
N CYS A 77 -11.17 16.19 -37.36
CA CYS A 77 -10.79 17.53 -37.81
C CYS A 77 -9.35 17.87 -37.38
N GLN A 78 -8.55 18.43 -38.30
CA GLN A 78 -7.11 18.65 -38.12
C GLN A 78 -6.79 19.91 -37.27
N CYS A 79 -7.51 20.05 -36.17
CA CYS A 79 -7.49 21.21 -35.26
C CYS A 79 -6.57 20.97 -34.04
N ASN A 80 -5.41 20.35 -34.29
CA ASN A 80 -4.40 19.95 -33.30
C ASN A 80 -4.90 19.16 -32.07
N GLY A 81 -6.14 18.65 -32.06
CA GLY A 81 -6.79 18.08 -30.88
C GLY A 81 -7.21 19.10 -29.81
N ASN A 82 -7.30 20.38 -30.18
CA ASN A 82 -7.55 21.52 -29.29
C ASN A 82 -8.96 22.13 -29.50
N LEU A 83 -9.93 21.33 -29.96
CA LEU A 83 -11.33 21.76 -30.11
C LEU A 83 -12.10 21.77 -28.78
N ASP A 84 -13.09 22.66 -28.67
CA ASP A 84 -14.18 22.52 -27.72
C ASP A 84 -15.23 21.54 -28.27
N LEU A 85 -15.15 20.28 -27.85
CA LEU A 85 -16.11 19.24 -28.24
C LEU A 85 -17.45 19.29 -27.48
N ALA A 86 -17.58 20.14 -26.45
CA ALA A 86 -18.84 20.34 -25.74
C ALA A 86 -19.81 21.25 -26.53
N SER A 87 -19.30 22.29 -27.19
CA SER A 87 -20.07 23.03 -28.20
C SER A 87 -20.34 22.18 -29.44
N PRO A 88 -21.59 22.02 -29.92
CA PRO A 88 -21.86 21.42 -31.21
C PRO A 88 -21.33 22.28 -32.37
N ARG A 89 -20.83 21.63 -33.42
CA ARG A 89 -20.11 22.24 -34.57
C ARG A 89 -18.76 22.87 -34.18
N SER A 90 -17.93 22.15 -33.42
CA SER A 90 -16.55 22.58 -33.10
C SER A 90 -15.68 22.77 -34.34
N CYS A 91 -15.94 21.97 -35.37
CA CYS A 91 -15.43 22.14 -36.73
C CYS A 91 -16.57 21.96 -37.74
N ASP A 92 -16.33 22.39 -38.97
CA ASP A 92 -17.20 22.16 -40.11
C ASP A 92 -17.22 20.66 -40.47
N PRO A 93 -18.39 19.98 -40.47
CA PRO A 93 -18.49 18.55 -40.72
C PRO A 93 -18.28 18.13 -42.19
N ILE A 94 -18.10 19.09 -43.11
CA ILE A 94 -17.84 18.85 -44.54
C ILE A 94 -16.39 19.25 -44.88
N THR A 95 -15.95 20.44 -44.46
CA THR A 95 -14.62 20.98 -44.83
C THR A 95 -13.51 20.69 -43.81
N GLY A 96 -13.85 20.36 -42.56
CA GLY A 96 -12.90 20.13 -41.47
C GLY A 96 -12.33 21.41 -40.84
N SER A 97 -12.72 22.59 -41.32
CA SER A 97 -12.27 23.89 -40.77
C SER A 97 -12.64 24.03 -39.29
N CYS A 98 -11.71 24.52 -38.49
CA CYS A 98 -11.87 24.68 -37.04
C CYS A 98 -12.71 25.91 -36.74
N LEU A 99 -13.82 25.74 -36.01
CA LEU A 99 -14.80 26.80 -35.74
C LEU A 99 -14.83 27.22 -34.26
N ARG A 100 -14.51 26.29 -33.34
CA ARG A 100 -14.38 26.55 -31.89
C ARG A 100 -13.23 25.75 -31.29
N CYS A 101 -12.13 26.45 -31.04
CA CYS A 101 -11.07 25.95 -30.18
C CYS A 101 -11.55 25.87 -28.72
N ARG A 102 -10.84 25.09 -27.91
CA ARG A 102 -11.01 25.04 -26.46
C ARG A 102 -10.63 26.38 -25.86
N ASP A 103 -11.22 26.72 -24.71
CA ASP A 103 -10.80 27.87 -23.91
C ASP A 103 -9.28 27.89 -23.68
N GLY A 104 -8.67 29.06 -23.82
CA GLY A 104 -7.21 29.27 -23.86
C GLY A 104 -6.49 28.95 -25.17
N TYR A 105 -7.15 28.40 -26.20
CA TYR A 105 -6.55 28.06 -27.50
C TYR A 105 -7.11 28.92 -28.65
N GLY A 106 -6.26 29.20 -29.64
CA GLY A 106 -6.57 30.06 -30.79
C GLY A 106 -5.82 29.65 -32.06
N GLY A 107 -5.92 30.48 -33.09
CA GLY A 107 -5.41 30.16 -34.44
C GLY A 107 -6.42 29.37 -35.28
N THR A 108 -6.25 29.40 -36.60
CA THR A 108 -7.18 28.78 -37.57
C THR A 108 -7.18 27.25 -37.54
N THR A 109 -6.18 26.63 -36.91
CA THR A 109 -6.14 25.19 -36.64
C THR A 109 -6.03 24.86 -35.15
N CYS A 110 -6.40 25.81 -34.27
CA CYS A 110 -6.23 25.71 -32.82
C CYS A 110 -4.76 25.43 -32.42
N ASP A 111 -3.84 26.02 -33.17
CA ASP A 111 -2.38 25.85 -33.17
C ASP A 111 -1.62 26.89 -32.33
N THR A 112 -2.27 27.96 -31.89
CA THR A 112 -1.70 28.96 -30.98
C THR A 112 -2.45 28.94 -29.64
N CYS A 113 -1.90 29.61 -28.62
CA CYS A 113 -2.73 30.02 -27.49
C CYS A 113 -3.67 31.17 -27.91
N ALA A 114 -4.76 31.35 -27.16
CA ALA A 114 -5.68 32.46 -27.35
C ALA A 114 -5.02 33.80 -26.96
N GLU A 115 -5.62 34.92 -27.38
CA GLU A 115 -5.22 36.24 -26.88
C GLU A 115 -5.44 36.29 -25.36
N GLY A 116 -4.47 36.83 -24.61
CA GLY A 116 -4.45 36.75 -23.15
C GLY A 116 -3.96 35.41 -22.59
N PHE A 117 -3.44 34.48 -23.41
CA PHE A 117 -2.82 33.23 -22.97
C PHE A 117 -1.41 33.03 -23.56
N TYR A 118 -0.59 32.22 -22.89
CA TYR A 118 0.75 31.84 -23.34
C TYR A 118 1.08 30.36 -23.09
N GLY A 119 1.98 29.77 -23.88
CA GLY A 119 2.48 28.41 -23.75
C GLY A 119 2.78 27.76 -25.11
N ASP A 120 2.91 26.44 -25.13
CA ASP A 120 2.97 25.64 -26.35
C ASP A 120 1.64 24.91 -26.53
N ALA A 121 0.86 25.36 -27.52
CA ALA A 121 -0.46 24.81 -27.85
C ALA A 121 -0.40 23.42 -28.53
N ILE A 122 0.74 23.03 -29.09
CA ILE A 122 0.86 21.86 -29.96
C ILE A 122 1.43 20.65 -29.22
N LYS A 123 2.61 20.77 -28.60
CA LYS A 123 3.31 19.62 -27.97
C LYS A 123 3.01 19.53 -26.48
N ALA A 124 3.21 20.61 -25.73
CA ALA A 124 2.97 20.66 -24.29
C ALA A 124 1.49 20.81 -23.91
N LYS A 125 0.67 21.43 -24.78
CA LYS A 125 -0.76 21.71 -24.57
C LYS A 125 -1.03 22.41 -23.23
N ASN A 126 -0.26 23.46 -22.97
CA ASN A 126 -0.19 24.13 -21.67
C ASN A 126 -0.47 25.65 -21.75
N CYS A 127 -1.39 26.07 -22.63
CA CYS A 127 -1.83 27.47 -22.69
C CYS A 127 -2.38 27.94 -21.33
N GLN A 128 -1.69 28.89 -20.70
CA GLN A 128 -1.98 29.48 -19.40
C GLN A 128 -2.37 30.95 -19.57
N HIS A 129 -3.34 31.42 -18.79
CA HIS A 129 -3.75 32.83 -18.84
C HIS A 129 -2.58 33.75 -18.44
N CYS A 130 -2.44 34.88 -19.12
CA CYS A 130 -1.48 35.93 -18.78
C CYS A 130 -1.77 36.45 -17.36
N GLN A 131 -0.72 36.68 -16.58
CA GLN A 131 -0.83 37.14 -15.18
C GLN A 131 -0.11 38.48 -15.03
N CYS A 132 -0.41 39.44 -15.92
CA CYS A 132 0.24 40.74 -15.91
C CYS A 132 -0.32 41.63 -14.80
N HIS A 133 0.55 42.17 -13.95
CA HIS A 133 0.15 43.05 -12.86
C HIS A 133 -0.28 44.41 -13.41
N ASN A 134 -1.57 44.73 -13.33
CA ASN A 134 -2.21 45.92 -13.91
C ASN A 134 -1.43 47.24 -13.70
N ASN A 135 -0.93 47.50 -12.48
CA ASN A 135 -0.20 48.72 -12.18
C ASN A 135 1.23 48.70 -12.73
N GLY A 136 1.83 47.51 -12.93
CA GLY A 136 3.21 47.34 -13.40
C GLY A 136 3.38 47.01 -14.89
N SER A 137 2.36 46.49 -15.58
CA SER A 137 2.37 46.25 -17.03
C SER A 137 1.66 47.38 -17.81
N VAL A 138 1.95 47.46 -19.11
CA VAL A 138 1.31 48.38 -20.08
C VAL A 138 0.04 47.75 -20.68
N SER A 139 -0.05 46.42 -20.67
CA SER A 139 -1.20 45.64 -21.16
C SER A 139 -1.35 44.36 -20.33
N GLU A 140 -2.55 43.78 -20.34
CA GLU A 140 -2.86 42.46 -19.78
C GLU A 140 -2.47 41.33 -20.76
N VAL A 141 -2.28 41.65 -22.05
CA VAL A 141 -1.80 40.71 -23.06
C VAL A 141 -0.29 40.54 -22.96
N CYS A 142 0.15 39.29 -22.73
CA CYS A 142 1.54 38.87 -22.66
C CYS A 142 2.01 38.15 -23.94
N HIS A 143 3.31 37.99 -24.11
CA HIS A 143 3.90 37.32 -25.27
C HIS A 143 3.59 35.81 -25.30
N GLN A 144 2.96 35.33 -26.38
CA GLN A 144 2.26 34.03 -26.44
C GLN A 144 3.14 32.78 -26.20
N GLU A 145 4.46 32.83 -26.40
CA GLU A 145 5.31 31.63 -26.18
C GLU A 145 5.85 31.50 -24.74
N ASN A 146 6.14 32.63 -24.08
CA ASN A 146 6.91 32.67 -22.82
C ASN A 146 6.17 33.39 -21.67
N GLY A 147 5.04 34.02 -21.97
CA GLY A 147 4.21 34.75 -21.03
C GLY A 147 4.84 36.03 -20.47
N GLN A 148 5.84 36.61 -21.16
CA GLN A 148 6.42 37.89 -20.74
C GLN A 148 5.40 39.02 -20.96
N CYS A 149 5.03 39.70 -19.89
CA CYS A 149 4.20 40.89 -19.92
C CYS A 149 5.01 42.14 -20.35
N PRO A 150 4.39 43.11 -21.04
CA PRO A 150 5.06 44.37 -21.41
C PRO A 150 5.15 45.30 -20.19
N CYS A 151 6.30 45.36 -19.53
CA CYS A 151 6.44 46.10 -18.27
C CYS A 151 6.59 47.62 -18.48
N LYS A 152 6.04 48.39 -17.53
CA LYS A 152 6.24 49.84 -17.43
C LYS A 152 7.68 50.15 -17.01
N GLN A 153 8.09 51.41 -17.20
CA GLN A 153 9.40 51.89 -16.79
C GLN A 153 9.64 51.64 -15.28
N HIS A 154 10.85 51.21 -14.92
CA HIS A 154 11.25 50.81 -13.55
C HIS A 154 10.61 49.52 -13.01
N VAL A 155 9.85 48.78 -13.82
CA VAL A 155 9.25 47.48 -13.48
C VAL A 155 9.90 46.35 -14.28
N VAL A 156 10.08 45.18 -13.66
CA VAL A 156 10.60 43.93 -14.22
C VAL A 156 9.83 42.72 -13.65
N GLY A 157 10.35 41.51 -13.88
CA GLY A 157 9.63 40.26 -13.65
C GLY A 157 8.88 39.83 -14.90
N ARG A 158 8.46 38.56 -14.93
CA ARG A 158 7.69 38.01 -16.05
C ARG A 158 6.27 38.58 -16.08
N GLN A 159 5.75 38.91 -14.90
CA GLN A 159 4.39 39.39 -14.65
C GLN A 159 4.35 40.92 -14.43
N CYS A 160 5.50 41.60 -14.49
CA CYS A 160 5.66 43.03 -14.18
C CYS A 160 5.26 43.37 -12.74
N ASP A 161 5.67 42.49 -11.84
CA ASP A 161 5.35 42.39 -10.42
C ASP A 161 6.51 42.84 -9.51
N GLU A 162 7.73 42.96 -10.03
CA GLU A 162 8.92 43.37 -9.30
C GLU A 162 9.44 44.74 -9.75
N CYS A 163 9.92 45.58 -8.82
CA CYS A 163 10.66 46.79 -9.19
C CYS A 163 12.09 46.47 -9.65
N MET A 164 12.61 47.25 -10.60
CA MET A 164 13.99 47.11 -11.06
C MET A 164 15.00 47.20 -9.90
N PRO A 165 16.14 46.49 -9.95
CA PRO A 165 17.23 46.69 -9.00
C PRO A 165 17.62 48.17 -8.91
N ASN A 166 17.73 48.68 -7.68
CA ASN A 166 17.88 50.11 -7.37
C ASN A 166 16.58 50.94 -7.58
N CYS A 167 15.40 50.32 -7.54
CA CYS A 167 14.08 50.95 -7.40
C CYS A 167 13.29 50.30 -6.25
N TRP A 168 12.29 50.99 -5.72
CA TRP A 168 11.36 50.56 -4.66
C TRP A 168 9.92 50.90 -5.04
N TRP A 169 8.93 50.28 -4.39
CA TRP A 169 7.52 50.47 -4.72
C TRP A 169 6.89 51.62 -3.91
N ASP A 170 6.49 52.68 -4.61
CA ASP A 170 5.74 53.78 -4.00
C ASP A 170 4.26 53.42 -3.91
N ALA A 171 3.76 53.25 -2.69
CA ALA A 171 2.39 52.83 -2.43
C ALA A 171 1.34 53.95 -2.63
N GLU A 172 1.75 55.22 -2.63
CA GLU A 172 0.84 56.36 -2.82
C GLU A 172 0.62 56.63 -4.33
N GLU A 173 1.69 56.60 -5.13
CA GLU A 173 1.64 56.78 -6.59
C GLU A 173 1.46 55.47 -7.38
N GLN A 174 1.56 54.30 -6.73
CA GLN A 174 1.44 52.97 -7.34
C GLN A 174 2.45 52.72 -8.48
N VAL A 175 3.70 53.15 -8.29
CA VAL A 175 4.80 53.04 -9.27
C VAL A 175 6.14 52.70 -8.63
N CYS A 176 7.03 52.07 -9.40
CA CYS A 176 8.41 51.83 -8.97
C CYS A 176 9.27 53.12 -9.10
N LYS A 177 9.73 53.68 -7.99
CA LYS A 177 10.61 54.87 -7.95
C LYS A 177 12.08 54.49 -7.72
N PRO A 178 13.07 55.20 -8.29
CA PRO A 178 14.48 54.90 -8.09
C PRO A 178 14.97 55.18 -6.66
N CYS A 179 15.83 54.30 -6.14
CA CYS A 179 16.50 54.44 -4.85
C CYS A 179 17.44 55.67 -4.86
N SER A 180 17.26 56.60 -3.92
CA SER A 180 18.06 57.84 -3.84
C SER A 180 19.33 57.69 -2.98
N CYS A 181 20.04 56.57 -3.08
CA CYS A 181 21.15 56.23 -2.19
C CYS A 181 22.43 57.02 -2.46
N SER A 182 23.01 57.63 -1.42
CA SER A 182 24.30 58.32 -1.46
C SER A 182 25.42 57.39 -1.91
N ARG A 183 26.03 57.68 -3.07
CA ARG A 183 27.19 56.91 -3.59
C ARG A 183 28.37 56.88 -2.61
N THR A 184 28.53 57.95 -1.83
CA THR A 184 29.57 58.08 -0.82
C THR A 184 29.27 57.22 0.41
N GLY A 185 28.08 57.36 1.00
CA GLY A 185 27.76 56.82 2.32
C GLY A 185 26.94 55.52 2.34
N ALA A 186 26.28 55.13 1.25
CA ALA A 186 25.60 53.83 1.15
C ALA A 186 26.58 52.71 0.76
N MET A 187 26.27 51.48 1.17
CA MET A 187 26.95 50.25 0.74
C MET A 187 26.62 49.86 -0.71
N SER A 188 25.45 50.29 -1.21
CA SER A 188 24.91 49.94 -2.52
C SER A 188 24.05 51.08 -3.06
N GLN A 189 23.60 50.98 -4.31
CA GLN A 189 22.51 51.79 -4.85
C GLN A 189 21.13 51.12 -4.66
N ARG A 190 21.09 49.89 -4.14
CA ARG A 190 19.85 49.21 -3.73
C ARG A 190 19.36 49.73 -2.37
N CYS A 191 18.04 49.75 -2.24
CA CYS A 191 17.30 50.09 -1.03
C CYS A 191 16.30 48.98 -0.68
N ASP A 192 15.66 49.06 0.49
CA ASP A 192 14.56 48.18 0.90
C ASP A 192 13.21 48.60 0.26
N LEU A 193 12.12 47.91 0.63
CA LEU A 193 10.78 48.13 0.08
C LEU A 193 10.25 49.53 0.40
N GLU A 194 10.68 50.11 1.52
CA GLU A 194 10.39 51.46 1.99
C GLU A 194 11.41 52.51 1.48
N GLY A 195 12.21 52.16 0.46
CA GLY A 195 13.12 53.05 -0.24
C GLY A 195 14.41 53.40 0.51
N ARG A 196 14.67 52.80 1.70
CA ARG A 196 15.77 53.14 2.60
C ARG A 196 17.05 52.38 2.25
N CYS A 197 18.17 53.08 2.30
CA CYS A 197 19.47 52.57 1.89
C CYS A 197 20.26 51.92 3.04
N ILE A 198 21.07 50.91 2.73
CA ILE A 198 22.01 50.30 3.70
C ILE A 198 23.27 51.16 3.80
N CYS A 199 23.56 51.72 4.97
CA CYS A 199 24.66 52.67 5.16
C CYS A 199 25.99 51.99 5.53
N LYS A 200 27.10 52.61 5.09
CA LYS A 200 28.45 52.30 5.55
C LYS A 200 28.62 52.68 7.03
N PRO A 201 29.53 52.03 7.79
CA PRO A 201 29.88 52.47 9.13
C PRO A 201 30.25 53.96 9.14
N GLY A 202 29.61 54.74 10.00
CA GLY A 202 29.78 56.20 10.05
C GLY A 202 28.79 57.01 9.22
N PHE A 203 27.86 56.38 8.48
CA PHE A 203 26.77 57.06 7.77
C PHE A 203 25.38 56.63 8.30
N VAL A 204 24.41 57.55 8.24
CA VAL A 204 23.03 57.37 8.71
C VAL A 204 22.04 58.16 7.81
N GLY A 205 20.74 58.04 8.08
CA GLY A 205 19.67 58.66 7.29
C GLY A 205 19.12 57.75 6.19
N HIS A 206 17.91 58.04 5.70
CA HIS A 206 17.21 57.20 4.70
C HIS A 206 18.03 56.99 3.42
N ARG A 207 18.81 58.01 3.02
CA ARG A 207 19.68 58.00 1.84
C ARG A 207 21.17 57.75 2.14
N CYS A 208 21.55 57.54 3.41
CA CYS A 208 22.94 57.41 3.87
C CYS A 208 23.85 58.60 3.50
N ASP A 209 23.29 59.81 3.48
CA ASP A 209 23.93 61.09 3.19
C ASP A 209 24.49 61.79 4.44
N LEU A 210 24.01 61.44 5.64
CA LEU A 210 24.40 62.08 6.89
C LEU A 210 25.57 61.35 7.58
N GLY A 211 26.63 62.08 7.91
CA GLY A 211 27.77 61.56 8.69
C GLY A 211 27.48 61.47 10.19
N ARG A 212 27.85 60.36 10.81
CA ARG A 212 27.63 60.09 12.25
C ARG A 212 28.80 60.64 13.08
N GLN A 213 28.61 61.81 13.70
CA GLN A 213 29.59 62.34 14.66
C GLN A 213 29.77 61.36 15.83
N GLY A 214 31.03 61.11 16.19
CA GLY A 214 31.44 59.89 16.88
C GLY A 214 31.71 60.01 18.38
N TYR A 215 32.02 58.86 18.98
CA TYR A 215 32.67 58.77 20.29
C TYR A 215 33.57 57.52 20.30
N GLU A 216 34.86 57.70 20.57
CA GLU A 216 35.85 56.61 20.58
C GLU A 216 35.83 55.83 21.90
N ARG A 217 36.07 54.50 21.85
CA ARG A 217 36.55 53.73 23.01
C ARG A 217 37.58 52.67 22.60
N ARG A 218 38.74 52.73 23.26
CA ARG A 218 39.96 51.91 23.14
C ARG A 218 39.75 50.40 22.95
N GLU A 219 40.54 49.79 22.05
CA GLU A 219 40.99 48.40 22.20
C GLU A 219 41.93 48.25 23.40
N THR A 220 41.94 47.09 24.05
CA THR A 220 43.01 46.66 24.96
C THR A 220 43.51 45.27 24.58
N ARG A 221 44.74 45.16 24.09
CA ARG A 221 45.39 43.88 23.77
C ARG A 221 46.20 43.38 24.97
N ARG A 222 46.32 42.06 25.12
CA ARG A 222 47.30 41.38 26.00
C ARG A 222 48.04 40.28 25.22
N PRO A 223 49.27 39.91 25.60
CA PRO A 223 50.16 39.10 24.75
C PRO A 223 50.00 37.58 24.94
N ILE A 224 50.64 36.82 24.06
CA ILE A 224 50.76 35.35 24.11
C ILE A 224 52.24 35.00 24.31
N GLU A 225 52.57 34.20 25.32
CA GLU A 225 53.92 33.66 25.53
C GLU A 225 54.15 32.33 24.79
N ARG A 226 55.43 32.00 24.55
CA ARG A 226 55.87 30.72 23.99
C ARG A 226 56.99 30.14 24.84
N VAL A 227 56.92 28.83 25.13
CA VAL A 227 58.00 28.06 25.77
C VAL A 227 58.49 27.00 24.77
N ARG A 228 59.76 26.57 24.89
CA ARG A 228 60.51 25.82 23.86
C ARG A 228 61.08 24.50 24.42
N LEU A 229 61.12 23.46 23.59
CA LEU A 229 61.64 22.11 23.91
C LEU A 229 63.15 21.99 23.72
N GLN A 230 63.84 21.26 24.62
CA GLN A 230 65.13 20.56 24.43
C GLN A 230 65.46 19.67 25.66
N GLN A 231 66.53 18.85 25.64
CA GLN A 231 66.47 17.44 25.21
C GLN A 231 67.55 16.55 25.89
N VAL A 232 67.32 15.22 25.97
CA VAL A 232 68.32 14.10 26.12
C VAL A 232 69.16 13.96 27.42
N GLN A 233 69.09 12.79 28.07
CA GLN A 233 70.25 11.88 28.29
C GLN A 233 69.83 10.44 28.70
N ARG A 234 70.77 9.48 28.69
CA ARG A 234 70.54 8.01 28.58
C ARG A 234 71.75 7.17 29.02
N TRP A 235 71.54 6.09 29.79
CA TRP A 235 72.35 4.83 29.98
C TRP A 235 71.47 3.86 30.84
N GLY A 236 71.69 2.55 31.02
CA GLY A 236 72.69 1.55 30.61
C GLY A 236 72.17 0.12 30.99
N SER A 237 72.98 -0.96 30.96
CA SER A 237 72.49 -2.37 31.14
C SER A 237 73.60 -3.30 31.70
N SER A 238 73.44 -4.61 32.04
CA SER A 238 72.42 -5.65 31.73
C SER A 238 72.56 -6.90 32.68
N ARG A 239 71.84 -8.01 32.37
CA ARG A 239 72.08 -9.46 32.73
C ARG A 239 71.45 -10.15 33.99
N SER A 240 70.63 -11.17 33.68
CA SER A 240 70.78 -12.62 34.02
C SER A 240 70.84 -13.19 35.47
N GLY A 241 69.73 -13.82 35.91
CA GLY A 241 69.56 -15.29 36.03
C GLY A 241 70.19 -16.13 37.18
N GLY A 242 69.40 -17.07 37.75
CA GLY A 242 69.88 -18.31 38.39
C GLY A 242 69.44 -18.58 39.85
N CYS A 243 69.16 -19.85 40.20
CA CYS A 243 68.79 -20.31 41.56
C CYS A 243 69.63 -21.54 42.01
N PRO A 244 69.94 -21.71 43.32
CA PRO A 244 70.50 -22.94 43.89
C PRO A 244 69.53 -23.72 44.84
N ARG A 245 69.99 -24.87 45.37
CA ARG A 245 69.29 -25.81 46.30
C ARG A 245 70.08 -25.91 47.64
N ALA A 246 69.70 -26.62 48.72
CA ALA A 246 68.70 -27.68 48.99
C ALA A 246 68.06 -27.48 50.41
N ALA A 247 67.72 -28.43 51.33
CA ALA A 247 67.93 -29.88 51.48
C ALA A 247 66.99 -30.52 52.56
N TYR A 248 67.05 -31.85 52.70
CA TYR A 248 66.63 -32.72 53.82
C TYR A 248 65.12 -32.96 54.14
N ARG A 249 64.91 -34.03 54.94
CA ARG A 249 63.67 -34.83 55.11
C ARG A 249 63.64 -35.46 56.51
N THR A 250 62.50 -35.39 57.20
CA THR A 250 62.05 -36.34 58.24
C THR A 250 60.53 -36.41 58.24
N THR A 251 59.96 -37.57 58.56
CA THR A 251 58.51 -37.83 58.55
C THR A 251 57.94 -37.56 59.95
N ALA A 252 57.08 -36.57 60.06
CA ALA A 252 56.53 -36.02 61.31
C ALA A 252 55.01 -35.75 61.16
N PRO A 253 54.26 -35.31 62.19
CA PRO A 253 52.82 -35.00 62.06
C PRO A 253 52.50 -34.00 60.93
N GLN A 254 53.47 -33.15 60.61
CA GLN A 254 53.46 -32.17 59.54
C GLN A 254 53.84 -32.76 58.16
N THR A 255 53.60 -34.05 57.87
CA THR A 255 54.03 -34.69 56.60
C THR A 255 53.00 -35.65 56.00
N TYR A 256 52.93 -35.73 54.66
CA TYR A 256 51.92 -36.50 53.92
C TYR A 256 52.49 -37.29 52.73
N GLY A 257 51.69 -38.22 52.24
CA GLY A 257 51.93 -39.02 51.04
C GLY A 257 53.06 -40.05 51.18
N ILE A 258 53.04 -41.07 50.31
CA ILE A 258 54.16 -42.00 50.12
C ILE A 258 54.46 -42.05 48.62
N GLN A 259 55.57 -41.45 48.22
CA GLN A 259 56.21 -41.76 46.93
C GLN A 259 57.26 -42.86 47.13
N SER A 260 57.66 -43.51 46.03
CA SER A 260 58.33 -44.83 45.96
C SER A 260 59.73 -44.98 46.58
N ALA A 261 60.10 -44.13 47.54
CA ALA A 261 61.31 -44.20 48.37
C ALA A 261 61.03 -43.89 49.87
N GLY A 262 59.78 -44.09 50.31
CA GLY A 262 59.35 -43.97 51.72
C GLY A 262 59.38 -42.54 52.29
N VAL A 263 59.36 -41.52 51.44
CA VAL A 263 59.34 -40.11 51.83
C VAL A 263 57.89 -39.70 52.10
N CYS A 264 57.58 -39.23 53.31
CA CYS A 264 56.46 -38.31 53.52
C CYS A 264 56.96 -36.87 53.32
N ALA A 265 56.24 -36.08 52.53
CA ALA A 265 56.62 -34.71 52.20
C ALA A 265 56.03 -33.73 53.23
N PRO A 266 56.75 -32.68 53.65
CA PRO A 266 56.21 -31.74 54.64
C PRO A 266 55.05 -30.90 54.10
N CYS A 267 53.95 -30.89 54.86
CA CYS A 267 52.73 -30.13 54.60
C CYS A 267 53.03 -28.64 54.38
N ASN A 268 53.90 -28.06 55.22
CA ASN A 268 54.23 -26.63 55.22
C ASN A 268 52.97 -25.74 55.29
N CYS A 269 52.04 -26.09 56.18
CA CYS A 269 50.84 -25.31 56.46
C CYS A 269 51.21 -23.93 57.03
N ASN A 270 50.55 -22.87 56.56
CA ASN A 270 50.82 -21.52 57.00
C ASN A 270 50.36 -21.32 58.45
N SER A 271 51.26 -20.87 59.33
CA SER A 271 51.03 -20.69 60.78
C SER A 271 49.88 -19.74 61.11
N PHE A 272 49.62 -18.75 60.27
CA PHE A 272 48.56 -17.77 60.49
C PHE A 272 47.22 -18.19 59.86
N GLY A 273 47.25 -19.04 58.83
CA GLY A 273 46.07 -19.43 58.05
C GLY A 273 45.54 -20.85 58.32
N SER A 274 46.27 -21.69 59.06
CA SER A 274 45.91 -23.08 59.34
C SER A 274 45.52 -23.28 60.81
N LYS A 275 44.64 -24.25 61.08
CA LYS A 275 44.18 -24.62 62.43
C LYS A 275 45.15 -25.56 63.15
N SER A 276 45.95 -26.30 62.38
CA SER A 276 47.10 -27.07 62.84
C SER A 276 48.11 -27.17 61.70
N PHE A 277 49.31 -27.71 61.98
CA PHE A 277 50.37 -27.89 60.99
C PHE A 277 50.30 -29.22 60.22
N ASP A 278 49.25 -29.99 60.48
CA ASP A 278 49.00 -31.29 59.88
C ASP A 278 48.10 -31.13 58.64
N CYS A 279 48.29 -32.00 57.66
CA CYS A 279 47.52 -32.06 56.43
C CYS A 279 47.02 -33.48 56.16
N ASP A 280 46.04 -33.63 55.26
CA ASP A 280 45.56 -34.94 54.85
C ASP A 280 46.52 -35.70 53.92
N GLU A 281 46.17 -36.92 53.54
CA GLU A 281 46.98 -37.79 52.68
C GLU A 281 47.28 -37.19 51.29
N SER A 282 46.49 -36.19 50.84
CA SER A 282 46.71 -35.46 49.58
C SER A 282 47.61 -34.23 49.74
N GLY A 283 47.83 -33.78 50.97
CA GLY A 283 48.62 -32.60 51.30
C GLY A 283 47.81 -31.35 51.64
N GLN A 284 46.48 -31.44 51.74
CA GLN A 284 45.62 -30.30 52.04
C GLN A 284 45.66 -29.98 53.54
N CYS A 285 46.20 -28.82 53.88
CA CYS A 285 46.22 -28.28 55.24
C CYS A 285 44.81 -27.90 55.72
N ARG A 286 44.56 -28.00 57.04
CA ARG A 286 43.27 -27.66 57.65
C ARG A 286 43.14 -26.15 57.89
N CYS A 287 42.49 -25.44 56.98
CA CYS A 287 42.43 -23.97 57.02
C CYS A 287 41.51 -23.39 58.10
N GLN A 288 41.86 -22.18 58.53
CA GLN A 288 41.00 -21.31 59.37
C GLN A 288 39.81 -20.78 58.54
N PRO A 289 38.70 -20.34 59.17
CA PRO A 289 37.58 -19.73 58.45
C PRO A 289 38.07 -18.53 57.63
N GLY A 290 37.56 -18.38 56.41
CA GLY A 290 37.99 -17.30 55.51
C GLY A 290 39.36 -17.50 54.83
N VAL A 291 40.02 -18.64 55.03
CA VAL A 291 41.33 -18.98 54.42
C VAL A 291 41.19 -20.21 53.51
N THR A 292 41.92 -20.26 52.40
CA THR A 292 41.87 -21.36 51.42
C THR A 292 43.24 -21.70 50.81
N GLY A 293 43.26 -22.66 49.88
CA GLY A 293 44.45 -23.16 49.20
C GLY A 293 45.12 -24.34 49.93
N PRO A 294 46.01 -25.10 49.25
CA PRO A 294 46.59 -26.33 49.78
C PRO A 294 47.37 -26.13 51.09
N LYS A 295 47.97 -24.95 51.27
CA LYS A 295 48.75 -24.58 52.46
C LYS A 295 48.10 -23.52 53.34
N CYS A 296 46.83 -23.19 53.06
CA CYS A 296 46.09 -22.11 53.73
C CYS A 296 46.85 -20.77 53.70
N ASP A 297 47.40 -20.45 52.53
CA ASP A 297 48.35 -19.35 52.30
C ASP A 297 47.71 -18.08 51.72
N ARG A 298 46.38 -18.08 51.55
CA ARG A 298 45.61 -17.01 50.90
C ARG A 298 44.18 -16.97 51.43
N CYS A 299 43.56 -15.79 51.36
CA CYS A 299 42.16 -15.64 51.73
C CYS A 299 41.23 -16.41 50.78
N ALA A 300 40.15 -16.95 51.34
CA ALA A 300 39.02 -17.47 50.57
C ALA A 300 38.27 -16.32 49.88
N PRO A 301 37.53 -16.59 48.78
CA PRO A 301 36.66 -15.58 48.18
C PRO A 301 35.77 -14.88 49.21
N GLY A 302 35.64 -13.56 49.07
CA GLY A 302 34.92 -12.71 50.02
C GLY A 302 35.63 -12.41 51.34
N HIS A 303 36.92 -12.73 51.45
CA HIS A 303 37.77 -12.40 52.60
C HIS A 303 39.08 -11.74 52.13
N PHE A 304 39.65 -10.88 52.97
CA PHE A 304 40.83 -10.08 52.66
C PHE A 304 41.78 -9.91 53.86
N ASN A 305 42.95 -9.31 53.60
CA ASN A 305 43.93 -8.90 54.59
C ASN A 305 44.40 -10.08 55.48
N PHE A 306 45.21 -10.95 54.89
CA PHE A 306 45.80 -12.11 55.54
C PHE A 306 46.73 -11.68 56.69
N GLN A 307 46.35 -11.96 57.93
CA GLN A 307 47.06 -11.57 59.15
C GLN A 307 47.08 -12.71 60.18
N GLU A 308 47.68 -12.48 61.35
CA GLU A 308 47.73 -13.41 62.46
C GLU A 308 46.31 -13.72 63.00
N GLY A 309 45.76 -14.86 62.59
CA GLY A 309 44.35 -15.24 62.82
C GLY A 309 43.49 -15.39 61.56
N GLY A 310 44.08 -15.38 60.36
CA GLY A 310 43.41 -15.70 59.10
C GLY A 310 43.11 -14.47 58.24
N CYS A 311 41.88 -14.37 57.71
CA CYS A 311 41.44 -13.25 56.87
C CYS A 311 40.11 -12.69 57.35
N ALA A 312 39.96 -11.36 57.27
CA ALA A 312 38.72 -10.67 57.62
C ALA A 312 37.68 -10.82 56.49
N PRO A 313 36.36 -10.95 56.80
CA PRO A 313 35.32 -10.95 55.78
C PRO A 313 35.15 -9.55 55.16
N CYS A 314 34.97 -9.48 53.85
CA CYS A 314 34.77 -8.25 53.10
C CYS A 314 33.36 -7.68 53.28
N GLN A 315 33.23 -6.36 53.44
CA GLN A 315 31.94 -5.67 53.60
C GLN A 315 31.25 -5.38 52.24
N CYS A 316 31.37 -6.31 51.29
CA CYS A 316 31.00 -6.14 49.88
C CYS A 316 29.67 -6.83 49.52
N ALA A 317 28.69 -6.80 50.44
CA ALA A 317 27.42 -7.55 50.32
C ALA A 317 26.60 -7.22 49.06
N HIS A 318 26.85 -6.06 48.44
CA HIS A 318 26.21 -5.63 47.19
C HIS A 318 26.79 -6.28 45.92
N VAL A 319 27.93 -6.98 46.01
CA VAL A 319 28.56 -7.78 44.93
C VAL A 319 28.83 -9.23 45.39
N GLY A 320 27.91 -9.82 46.16
CA GLY A 320 28.07 -11.18 46.69
C GLY A 320 29.29 -11.36 47.62
N ASN A 321 29.71 -10.28 48.28
CA ASN A 321 30.95 -10.15 49.05
C ASN A 321 32.26 -10.17 48.24
N ASN A 322 32.24 -10.19 46.91
CA ASN A 322 33.45 -10.25 46.08
C ASN A 322 34.38 -9.02 46.27
N CYS A 323 35.67 -9.27 46.48
CA CYS A 323 36.67 -8.26 46.86
C CYS A 323 38.10 -8.69 46.51
N ASP A 324 39.03 -7.72 46.45
CA ASP A 324 40.46 -7.99 46.37
C ASP A 324 41.00 -8.51 47.73
N ALA A 325 41.77 -9.59 47.68
CA ALA A 325 42.23 -10.32 48.86
C ALA A 325 43.27 -9.57 49.72
N ASN A 326 43.85 -8.47 49.23
CA ASN A 326 44.86 -7.70 49.96
C ASN A 326 44.28 -6.41 50.54
N THR A 327 43.54 -5.67 49.73
CA THR A 327 43.00 -4.34 50.04
C THR A 327 41.57 -4.36 50.60
N GLY A 328 40.80 -5.41 50.34
CA GLY A 328 39.38 -5.50 50.68
C GLY A 328 38.47 -4.65 49.79
N GLN A 329 38.99 -3.98 48.77
CA GLN A 329 38.19 -3.21 47.82
C GLN A 329 37.24 -4.14 47.06
N CYS A 330 35.95 -3.78 46.97
CA CYS A 330 34.95 -4.59 46.29
C CYS A 330 35.23 -4.68 44.78
N VAL A 331 35.13 -5.88 44.21
CA VAL A 331 35.47 -6.14 42.80
C VAL A 331 34.20 -6.41 42.01
N CYS A 332 33.90 -5.52 41.06
CA CYS A 332 32.71 -5.60 40.21
C CYS A 332 32.69 -6.88 39.35
N PRO A 333 31.53 -7.55 39.20
CA PRO A 333 31.33 -8.62 38.23
C PRO A 333 31.60 -8.19 36.78
N PRO A 334 31.90 -9.14 35.85
CA PRO A 334 32.23 -8.81 34.46
C PRO A 334 31.19 -7.92 33.78
N ASN A 335 31.66 -6.91 33.06
CA ASN A 335 30.82 -5.94 32.33
C ASN A 335 29.82 -5.15 33.19
N THR A 336 30.09 -4.97 34.50
CA THR A 336 29.36 -4.02 35.37
C THR A 336 30.20 -2.78 35.68
N VAL A 337 29.55 -1.66 36.04
CA VAL A 337 30.18 -0.35 36.27
C VAL A 337 29.52 0.43 37.42
N GLY A 338 30.26 1.39 37.99
CA GLY A 338 29.84 2.26 39.09
C GLY A 338 30.25 1.72 40.46
N GLU A 339 30.28 2.60 41.47
CA GLU A 339 30.75 2.31 42.84
C GLU A 339 30.07 1.13 43.54
N ARG A 340 28.86 0.76 43.09
CA ARG A 340 28.09 -0.38 43.63
C ARG A 340 27.94 -1.53 42.63
N CYS A 341 28.57 -1.41 41.46
CA CYS A 341 28.50 -2.36 40.34
C CYS A 341 27.05 -2.67 39.88
N ASP A 342 26.12 -1.76 40.16
CA ASP A 342 24.65 -1.91 40.03
C ASP A 342 24.14 -1.71 38.60
N LYS A 343 25.05 -1.45 37.64
CA LYS A 343 24.75 -1.06 36.26
C LYS A 343 25.62 -1.84 35.29
N CYS A 344 25.07 -2.19 34.14
CA CYS A 344 25.85 -2.76 33.05
C CYS A 344 26.75 -1.70 32.39
N ALA A 345 27.93 -2.13 31.94
CA ALA A 345 28.77 -1.36 31.04
C ALA A 345 28.02 -1.05 29.73
N PRO A 346 28.42 -0.01 28.97
CA PRO A 346 27.85 0.27 27.65
C PRO A 346 27.88 -0.97 26.73
N ASN A 347 26.82 -1.13 25.94
CA ASN A 347 26.57 -2.25 25.03
C ASN A 347 26.36 -3.61 25.74
N HIS A 348 25.95 -3.59 27.01
CA HIS A 348 25.60 -4.78 27.80
C HIS A 348 24.21 -4.63 28.47
N TRP A 349 23.66 -5.76 28.92
CA TRP A 349 22.32 -5.90 29.50
C TRP A 349 22.24 -7.08 30.48
N GLY A 350 21.09 -7.21 31.17
CA GLY A 350 20.77 -8.38 32.00
C GLY A 350 21.68 -8.51 33.20
N HIS A 351 21.67 -7.49 34.06
CA HIS A 351 22.52 -7.41 35.25
C HIS A 351 22.26 -8.55 36.24
N ASP A 352 23.30 -9.31 36.55
CA ASP A 352 23.36 -10.31 37.60
C ASP A 352 24.49 -9.97 38.60
N ILE A 353 24.22 -10.13 39.90
CA ILE A 353 25.11 -9.73 41.00
C ILE A 353 26.36 -10.62 41.11
N MET A 354 26.35 -11.83 40.53
CA MET A 354 27.48 -12.77 40.51
C MET A 354 28.05 -12.99 39.11
N ALA A 355 27.21 -13.11 38.08
CA ALA A 355 27.62 -13.35 36.70
C ALA A 355 27.94 -12.06 35.91
N GLY A 356 27.52 -10.89 36.39
CA GLY A 356 27.70 -9.61 35.70
C GLY A 356 26.69 -9.36 34.59
N CYS A 357 27.10 -8.71 33.50
CA CYS A 357 26.22 -8.38 32.37
C CYS A 357 26.60 -9.06 31.06
N LYS A 358 25.58 -9.41 30.28
CA LYS A 358 25.69 -10.04 28.95
C LYS A 358 25.90 -8.97 27.88
N ALA A 359 26.74 -9.24 26.88
CA ALA A 359 26.90 -8.34 25.74
C ALA A 359 25.63 -8.32 24.87
N CYS A 360 25.26 -7.15 24.34
CA CYS A 360 24.12 -7.00 23.43
C CYS A 360 24.35 -7.72 22.10
N GLY A 361 25.51 -7.47 21.46
CA GLY A 361 25.82 -8.02 20.14
C GLY A 361 24.96 -7.44 19.00
N CYS A 362 24.50 -6.19 19.14
CA CYS A 362 23.71 -5.49 18.13
C CYS A 362 24.47 -5.31 16.82
N ASN A 363 23.81 -5.46 15.68
CA ASN A 363 24.47 -5.30 14.39
C ASN A 363 24.83 -3.84 14.09
N GLN A 364 26.09 -3.57 13.71
CA GLN A 364 26.57 -2.20 13.48
C GLN A 364 25.88 -1.49 12.29
N VAL A 365 25.37 -2.24 11.31
CA VAL A 365 24.62 -1.68 10.16
C VAL A 365 23.12 -1.63 10.49
N GLY A 366 22.57 -2.73 10.99
CA GLY A 366 21.12 -2.89 11.17
C GLY A 366 20.53 -2.19 12.40
N SER A 367 21.33 -1.92 13.43
CA SER A 367 20.87 -1.22 14.64
C SER A 367 21.05 0.30 14.56
N VAL A 368 20.22 1.02 15.31
CA VAL A 368 20.34 2.48 15.53
C VAL A 368 21.50 2.79 16.47
N THR A 369 21.68 1.98 17.52
CA THR A 369 22.82 2.08 18.46
C THR A 369 23.33 0.68 18.82
N GLN A 370 24.53 0.60 19.43
CA GLN A 370 25.10 -0.64 19.96
C GLN A 370 24.55 -1.02 21.36
N GLN A 371 23.83 -0.11 22.02
CA GLN A 371 23.14 -0.38 23.27
C GLN A 371 21.76 -0.99 22.99
N CYS A 372 21.53 -2.17 23.57
CA CYS A 372 20.24 -2.84 23.60
C CYS A 372 19.44 -2.46 24.85
N ASN A 373 18.17 -2.89 24.91
CA ASN A 373 17.33 -2.76 26.10
C ASN A 373 18.02 -3.42 27.32
N PRO A 374 18.25 -2.70 28.44
CA PRO A 374 18.98 -3.24 29.60
C PRO A 374 18.34 -4.48 30.26
N ASN A 375 17.03 -4.69 30.07
CA ASN A 375 16.28 -5.78 30.69
C ASN A 375 16.05 -6.96 29.73
N THR A 376 15.79 -6.70 28.45
CA THR A 376 15.42 -7.76 27.47
C THR A 376 16.53 -8.13 26.49
N GLY A 377 17.60 -7.34 26.37
CA GLY A 377 18.68 -7.59 25.42
C GLY A 377 18.37 -7.26 23.97
N CYS A 378 17.12 -6.88 23.64
CA CYS A 378 16.71 -6.56 22.28
C CYS A 378 17.35 -5.25 21.80
N CYS A 379 17.94 -5.28 20.61
CA CYS A 379 18.54 -4.12 19.95
C CYS A 379 17.48 -3.25 19.25
N MET A 380 17.70 -1.94 19.20
CA MET A 380 16.84 -1.02 18.43
C MET A 380 17.24 -1.09 16.95
N CYS A 381 16.40 -1.67 16.11
CA CYS A 381 16.65 -1.82 14.68
C CYS A 381 16.24 -0.57 13.88
N ARG A 382 16.89 -0.38 12.73
CA ARG A 382 16.46 0.57 11.69
C ARG A 382 15.35 -0.07 10.85
N ASP A 383 14.52 0.75 10.23
CA ASP A 383 13.22 0.38 9.62
C ASP A 383 13.25 -0.81 8.65
N GLN A 384 14.37 -1.06 7.96
CA GLN A 384 14.55 -2.16 7.01
C GLN A 384 15.19 -3.44 7.60
N PHE A 385 15.43 -3.50 8.92
CA PHE A 385 16.04 -4.63 9.62
C PHE A 385 15.13 -5.19 10.73
N GLN A 386 15.31 -6.47 11.06
CA GLN A 386 14.55 -7.16 12.11
C GLN A 386 15.42 -8.18 12.89
N GLY A 387 14.79 -8.89 13.83
CA GLY A 387 15.42 -9.86 14.72
C GLY A 387 16.08 -9.19 15.93
N GLU A 388 16.30 -9.95 17.02
CA GLU A 388 16.75 -9.42 18.32
C GLU A 388 18.03 -8.57 18.25
N LYS A 389 18.89 -8.85 17.27
CA LYS A 389 20.20 -8.21 17.06
C LYS A 389 20.26 -7.36 15.78
N CYS A 390 19.14 -7.19 15.07
CA CYS A 390 19.06 -6.45 13.80
C CYS A 390 20.00 -7.01 12.71
N SER A 391 20.21 -8.32 12.71
CA SER A 391 21.09 -9.07 11.78
C SER A 391 20.36 -9.63 10.56
N GLU A 392 19.06 -9.36 10.45
CA GLU A 392 18.18 -9.84 9.38
C GLU A 392 17.48 -8.65 8.72
N CYS A 393 17.08 -8.79 7.46
CA CYS A 393 16.25 -7.79 6.80
C CYS A 393 14.79 -7.95 7.22
N LYS A 394 14.07 -6.82 7.38
CA LYS A 394 12.62 -6.85 7.62
C LYS A 394 11.91 -7.49 6.42
N LEU A 395 10.76 -8.15 6.65
CA LEU A 395 9.85 -8.55 5.57
C LEU A 395 9.69 -7.43 4.52
N GLY A 396 9.77 -7.79 3.23
CA GLY A 396 9.82 -6.83 2.12
C GLY A 396 11.20 -6.39 1.68
N TYR A 397 12.26 -6.82 2.38
CA TYR A 397 13.65 -6.53 2.07
C TYR A 397 14.51 -7.80 2.03
N ARG A 398 15.56 -7.82 1.22
CA ARG A 398 16.46 -8.98 0.97
C ARG A 398 17.94 -8.59 0.94
N ASP A 399 18.84 -9.57 0.95
CA ASP A 399 20.30 -9.37 0.85
C ASP A 399 20.87 -8.46 1.96
N PHE A 400 20.89 -8.98 3.19
CA PHE A 400 21.65 -8.41 4.30
C PHE A 400 23.15 -8.32 3.92
N PRO A 401 23.89 -7.22 4.24
CA PRO A 401 23.52 -6.08 5.10
C PRO A 401 22.88 -4.89 4.37
N GLN A 402 22.62 -4.99 3.06
CA GLN A 402 22.08 -3.86 2.29
C GLN A 402 20.56 -3.72 2.46
N CYS A 403 19.85 -4.84 2.65
CA CYS A 403 18.40 -4.90 2.82
C CYS A 403 17.67 -4.11 1.72
N ILE A 404 17.76 -4.64 0.50
CA ILE A 404 17.21 -4.07 -0.73
C ILE A 404 15.71 -4.40 -0.78
N SER A 405 14.87 -3.39 -0.99
CA SER A 405 13.41 -3.57 -1.05
C SER A 405 12.98 -4.41 -2.25
N CYS A 406 12.18 -5.45 -2.00
CA CYS A 406 11.62 -6.36 -3.00
C CYS A 406 10.65 -5.65 -3.97
N LYS A 407 9.77 -4.78 -3.43
CA LYS A 407 8.69 -4.10 -4.16
C LYS A 407 7.80 -5.06 -4.98
N CYS A 408 7.42 -6.18 -4.37
CA CYS A 408 6.41 -7.11 -4.88
C CYS A 408 5.02 -6.45 -4.92
N ASN A 409 4.16 -6.88 -5.85
CA ASN A 409 2.77 -6.47 -5.91
C ASN A 409 1.88 -7.48 -5.14
N VAL A 410 1.33 -7.06 -4.00
CA VAL A 410 0.47 -7.87 -3.10
C VAL A 410 -0.71 -8.52 -3.85
N ALA A 411 -1.26 -7.86 -4.88
CA ALA A 411 -2.34 -8.42 -5.67
C ALA A 411 -1.93 -9.68 -6.46
N GLY A 412 -0.68 -9.74 -6.91
CA GLY A 412 -0.16 -10.81 -7.75
C GLY A 412 0.79 -11.79 -7.06
N SER A 413 1.29 -11.45 -5.86
CA SER A 413 2.12 -12.35 -5.05
C SER A 413 1.32 -13.39 -4.27
N ASP A 414 1.97 -14.49 -3.92
CA ASP A 414 1.37 -15.58 -3.14
C ASP A 414 1.11 -15.17 -1.70
N SER A 415 -0.11 -15.39 -1.20
CA SER A 415 -0.54 -15.01 0.15
C SER A 415 0.19 -15.75 1.27
N GLN A 416 0.87 -16.87 1.01
CA GLN A 416 1.76 -17.50 1.98
C GLN A 416 3.09 -16.75 2.16
N THR A 417 3.41 -15.82 1.25
CA THR A 417 4.65 -15.02 1.24
C THR A 417 4.42 -13.53 1.49
N CYS A 418 3.18 -13.13 1.78
CA CYS A 418 2.77 -11.76 2.04
C CYS A 418 2.17 -11.61 3.44
N ASP A 419 2.52 -10.53 4.12
CA ASP A 419 1.73 -9.98 5.22
C ASP A 419 0.66 -9.07 4.61
N ALA A 420 -0.61 -9.44 4.79
CA ALA A 420 -1.77 -8.75 4.23
C ALA A 420 -2.24 -7.55 5.09
N ASP A 421 -1.79 -7.44 6.34
CA ASP A 421 -2.08 -6.31 7.22
C ASP A 421 -1.03 -5.18 7.05
N GLN A 422 0.19 -5.54 6.61
CA GLN A 422 1.26 -4.59 6.28
C GLN A 422 1.39 -4.22 4.79
N ASP A 423 0.68 -4.91 3.88
CA ASP A 423 0.82 -4.79 2.42
C ASP A 423 2.26 -5.07 1.90
N VAL A 424 2.94 -6.07 2.47
CA VAL A 424 4.35 -6.39 2.16
C VAL A 424 4.59 -7.89 1.94
N CYS A 425 5.29 -8.23 0.86
CA CYS A 425 5.68 -9.62 0.53
C CYS A 425 7.19 -9.83 0.50
N ALA A 426 7.61 -11.06 0.85
CA ALA A 426 8.97 -11.54 0.69
C ALA A 426 9.34 -11.75 -0.79
N CYS A 427 10.64 -11.74 -1.07
CA CYS A 427 11.21 -12.15 -2.36
C CYS A 427 12.50 -12.95 -2.12
N ALA A 428 12.86 -13.80 -3.09
CA ALA A 428 14.06 -14.63 -2.98
C ALA A 428 15.34 -13.78 -2.96
N ASP A 429 16.26 -14.08 -2.03
CA ASP A 429 17.57 -13.44 -1.93
C ASP A 429 18.35 -13.49 -3.26
N ARG A 430 19.24 -12.51 -3.45
CA ARG A 430 20.08 -12.23 -4.64
C ARG A 430 19.31 -11.92 -5.92
N THR A 431 18.30 -12.71 -6.25
CA THR A 431 17.47 -12.57 -7.45
C THR A 431 16.43 -11.45 -7.32
N GLY A 432 15.79 -11.34 -6.15
CA GLY A 432 14.63 -10.48 -5.96
C GLY A 432 13.34 -10.97 -6.60
N GLN A 433 13.26 -12.23 -7.02
CA GLN A 433 12.03 -12.79 -7.57
C GLN A 433 11.00 -12.95 -6.44
N CYS A 434 9.87 -12.28 -6.57
CA CYS A 434 8.70 -12.46 -5.73
C CYS A 434 7.98 -13.77 -6.08
N SER A 435 7.38 -14.46 -5.11
CA SER A 435 6.54 -15.63 -5.38
C SER A 435 5.19 -15.19 -5.95
N CYS A 436 4.85 -15.62 -7.17
CA CYS A 436 3.68 -15.13 -7.91
C CYS A 436 2.54 -16.15 -7.98
N LYS A 437 1.29 -15.66 -7.89
CA LYS A 437 0.07 -16.45 -8.12
C LYS A 437 0.03 -17.05 -9.53
N VAL A 438 -0.77 -18.10 -9.70
CA VAL A 438 -0.76 -18.97 -10.90
C VAL A 438 -0.88 -18.21 -12.23
N ASN A 439 -1.74 -17.20 -12.34
CA ASN A 439 -1.95 -16.45 -13.58
C ASN A 439 -1.08 -15.19 -13.73
N ILE A 440 -0.03 -15.06 -12.92
CA ILE A 440 0.84 -13.88 -12.80
C ILE A 440 2.28 -14.17 -13.22
N GLN A 441 2.98 -13.15 -13.74
CA GLN A 441 4.38 -13.19 -14.16
C GLN A 441 5.11 -11.88 -13.80
N GLY A 442 6.42 -11.85 -14.07
CA GLY A 442 7.30 -10.71 -13.78
C GLY A 442 8.06 -10.89 -12.46
N LEU A 443 9.16 -10.14 -12.30
CA LEU A 443 10.02 -10.19 -11.11
C LEU A 443 9.24 -9.79 -9.82
N LYS A 444 8.29 -8.88 -9.97
CA LYS A 444 7.50 -8.27 -8.89
C LYS A 444 6.06 -8.80 -8.81
N CYS A 445 5.69 -9.79 -9.62
CA CYS A 445 4.32 -10.28 -9.75
C CYS A 445 3.31 -9.18 -10.17
N ASP A 446 3.77 -8.23 -10.98
CA ASP A 446 3.04 -7.03 -11.40
C ASP A 446 2.32 -7.15 -12.75
N GLN A 447 2.44 -8.30 -13.44
CA GLN A 447 1.88 -8.50 -14.77
C GLN A 447 1.03 -9.78 -14.87
N CYS A 448 -0.14 -9.68 -15.49
CA CYS A 448 -0.91 -10.85 -15.91
C CYS A 448 -0.12 -11.67 -16.95
N LYS A 449 -0.27 -13.00 -16.93
CA LYS A 449 0.21 -13.89 -18.01
C LYS A 449 -0.56 -13.66 -19.30
N SER A 450 0.01 -14.08 -20.42
CA SER A 450 -0.69 -14.11 -21.71
C SER A 450 -2.04 -14.85 -21.58
N ARG A 451 -3.10 -14.25 -22.13
CA ARG A 451 -4.51 -14.68 -22.00
C ARG A 451 -5.12 -14.51 -20.60
N THR A 452 -4.56 -13.69 -19.71
CA THR A 452 -5.21 -13.29 -18.45
C THR A 452 -5.22 -11.76 -18.27
N PHE A 453 -6.16 -11.23 -17.46
CA PHE A 453 -6.40 -9.80 -17.22
C PHE A 453 -7.00 -9.56 -15.82
N GLY A 454 -7.08 -8.29 -15.38
CA GLY A 454 -7.74 -7.93 -14.12
C GLY A 454 -6.98 -8.40 -12.88
N LEU A 455 -5.88 -7.71 -12.57
CA LEU A 455 -5.02 -8.01 -11.42
C LEU A 455 -5.71 -7.55 -10.12
N SER A 456 -6.08 -8.49 -9.25
CA SER A 456 -6.77 -8.18 -7.99
C SER A 456 -6.25 -8.97 -6.78
N THR A 457 -6.18 -8.32 -5.63
CA THR A 457 -5.92 -8.95 -4.32
C THR A 457 -6.95 -10.04 -4.02
N SER A 458 -8.24 -9.78 -4.30
CA SER A 458 -9.35 -10.71 -4.10
C SER A 458 -9.34 -11.93 -5.04
N ASN A 459 -8.51 -11.93 -6.09
CA ASN A 459 -8.43 -13.04 -7.02
C ASN A 459 -7.37 -14.06 -6.52
N PRO A 460 -7.75 -15.32 -6.19
CA PRO A 460 -6.79 -16.32 -5.73
C PRO A 460 -5.75 -16.70 -6.81
N LEU A 461 -6.08 -16.53 -8.09
CA LEU A 461 -5.15 -16.75 -9.21
C LEU A 461 -4.41 -15.47 -9.63
N GLY A 462 -4.76 -14.32 -9.05
CA GLY A 462 -4.20 -12.99 -9.32
C GLY A 462 -4.87 -12.28 -10.50
N CYS A 463 -4.82 -12.89 -11.69
CA CYS A 463 -5.54 -12.42 -12.89
C CYS A 463 -6.54 -13.46 -13.39
N SER A 464 -7.67 -12.99 -13.93
CA SER A 464 -8.74 -13.80 -14.53
C SER A 464 -8.40 -14.18 -15.98
N GLN A 465 -8.81 -15.37 -16.44
CA GLN A 465 -8.57 -15.77 -17.83
C GLN A 465 -9.44 -14.98 -18.82
N CYS A 466 -8.89 -14.67 -20.00
CA CYS A 466 -9.66 -14.05 -21.08
C CYS A 466 -10.74 -15.01 -21.56
N TYR A 467 -11.99 -14.53 -21.54
CA TYR A 467 -13.15 -15.25 -22.06
C TYR A 467 -13.92 -14.31 -22.98
N CYS A 468 -13.77 -14.52 -24.28
CA CYS A 468 -14.28 -13.64 -25.33
C CYS A 468 -15.17 -14.40 -26.32
N PHE A 469 -15.93 -15.40 -25.85
CA PHE A 469 -16.88 -16.18 -26.65
C PHE A 469 -16.28 -16.73 -27.96
N GLY A 470 -15.03 -17.20 -27.91
CA GLY A 470 -14.27 -17.69 -29.07
C GLY A 470 -13.75 -16.63 -30.05
N MET A 471 -14.15 -15.35 -29.92
CA MET A 471 -13.74 -14.27 -30.83
C MET A 471 -12.27 -13.84 -30.66
N SER A 472 -11.71 -14.04 -29.47
CA SER A 472 -10.32 -13.75 -29.14
C SER A 472 -9.82 -14.65 -28.01
N SER A 473 -8.50 -14.81 -27.90
CA SER A 473 -7.83 -15.34 -26.70
C SER A 473 -7.03 -14.28 -25.93
N THR A 474 -6.95 -13.06 -26.47
CA THR A 474 -6.33 -11.88 -25.82
C THR A 474 -7.40 -10.86 -25.47
N CYS A 475 -7.24 -10.25 -24.30
CA CYS A 475 -8.14 -9.26 -23.74
C CYS A 475 -7.36 -8.34 -22.78
N THR A 476 -7.91 -7.18 -22.48
CA THR A 476 -7.38 -6.23 -21.50
C THR A 476 -8.52 -5.66 -20.67
N GLU A 477 -8.21 -5.18 -19.48
CA GLU A 477 -9.17 -4.48 -18.64
C GLU A 477 -9.56 -3.12 -19.25
N ALA A 478 -10.85 -2.78 -19.22
CA ALA A 478 -11.37 -1.56 -19.81
C ALA A 478 -11.21 -0.37 -18.85
N GLN A 479 -10.41 0.62 -19.25
CA GLN A 479 -10.13 1.81 -18.43
C GLN A 479 -11.33 2.76 -18.40
N GLY A 480 -11.52 3.45 -17.26
CA GLY A 480 -12.55 4.47 -17.08
C GLY A 480 -13.96 3.96 -16.80
N LEU A 481 -14.19 2.65 -16.73
CA LEU A 481 -15.45 2.09 -16.25
C LEU A 481 -15.50 2.13 -14.71
N ILE A 482 -16.65 2.55 -14.17
CA ILE A 482 -16.93 2.58 -12.72
C ILE A 482 -18.11 1.64 -12.46
N ARG A 483 -17.93 0.70 -11.53
CA ARG A 483 -18.99 -0.22 -11.10
C ARG A 483 -20.03 0.50 -10.25
N MET A 484 -21.30 0.12 -10.43
CA MET A 484 -22.44 0.75 -9.74
C MET A 484 -23.37 -0.29 -9.12
N TRP A 485 -24.16 0.13 -8.13
CA TRP A 485 -25.22 -0.70 -7.56
C TRP A 485 -26.48 -0.57 -8.39
N LEU A 486 -26.79 -1.62 -9.16
CA LEU A 486 -28.09 -1.80 -9.78
C LEU A 486 -29.09 -2.23 -8.70
N SER A 487 -29.94 -1.30 -8.24
CA SER A 487 -30.97 -1.56 -7.23
C SER A 487 -32.36 -1.74 -7.84
N LEU A 488 -33.36 -2.03 -7.00
CA LEU A 488 -34.75 -1.72 -7.33
C LEU A 488 -34.94 -0.20 -7.51
N LYS A 489 -35.88 0.19 -8.38
CA LYS A 489 -36.32 1.58 -8.56
C LYS A 489 -37.41 1.93 -7.53
N PRO A 490 -37.60 3.21 -7.15
CA PRO A 490 -38.57 3.60 -6.11
C PRO A 490 -40.02 3.17 -6.38
N GLU A 491 -40.40 3.04 -7.66
CA GLU A 491 -41.75 2.67 -8.10
C GLU A 491 -42.02 1.16 -7.95
N GLN A 492 -40.97 0.34 -7.84
CA GLN A 492 -41.02 -1.14 -7.85
C GLN A 492 -41.39 -1.70 -6.47
N THR A 493 -42.51 -1.22 -5.94
CA THR A 493 -43.05 -1.53 -4.61
C THR A 493 -43.59 -2.97 -4.47
N LYS A 494 -43.82 -3.69 -5.57
CA LYS A 494 -44.25 -5.09 -5.57
C LYS A 494 -43.41 -5.91 -6.56
N LEU A 495 -42.97 -7.08 -6.11
CA LEU A 495 -42.33 -8.09 -6.95
C LEU A 495 -43.30 -9.26 -7.21
N PRO A 496 -43.31 -9.84 -8.42
CA PRO A 496 -44.03 -11.07 -8.69
C PRO A 496 -43.38 -12.26 -7.96
N LEU A 497 -44.23 -13.10 -7.37
CA LEU A 497 -43.86 -14.41 -6.85
C LEU A 497 -44.13 -15.48 -7.91
N VAL A 498 -43.23 -16.45 -8.03
CA VAL A 498 -43.30 -17.53 -9.02
C VAL A 498 -42.96 -18.88 -8.42
N ASP A 499 -43.40 -19.96 -9.07
CA ASP A 499 -42.96 -21.32 -8.76
C ASP A 499 -41.50 -21.56 -9.23
N LYS A 500 -40.89 -22.68 -8.81
CA LYS A 500 -39.49 -23.01 -9.17
C LYS A 500 -39.25 -23.10 -10.69
N ALA A 501 -40.24 -23.53 -11.48
CA ALA A 501 -40.11 -23.62 -12.94
C ALA A 501 -40.41 -22.30 -13.66
N ASN A 502 -40.83 -21.24 -12.96
CA ASN A 502 -41.25 -19.95 -13.51
C ASN A 502 -42.35 -20.10 -14.59
N LEU A 503 -43.34 -20.96 -14.31
CA LEU A 503 -44.51 -21.25 -15.14
C LEU A 503 -45.81 -20.64 -14.59
N GLN A 504 -45.86 -20.40 -13.28
CA GLN A 504 -46.97 -19.77 -12.58
C GLN A 504 -46.50 -18.52 -11.85
N GLU A 505 -47.30 -17.45 -11.86
CA GLU A 505 -46.97 -16.19 -11.20
C GLU A 505 -48.15 -15.59 -10.42
N THR A 506 -47.84 -14.83 -9.36
CA THR A 506 -48.83 -14.10 -8.57
C THR A 506 -48.23 -12.85 -7.91
N THR A 507 -49.06 -11.81 -7.80
CA THR A 507 -48.84 -10.64 -6.92
C THR A 507 -49.89 -10.56 -5.80
N SER A 508 -50.76 -11.58 -5.69
CA SER A 508 -51.66 -11.78 -4.55
C SER A 508 -50.85 -11.96 -3.27
N GLY A 509 -51.29 -11.35 -2.17
CA GLY A 509 -50.55 -11.38 -0.89
C GLY A 509 -49.28 -10.52 -0.84
N VAL A 510 -48.88 -9.86 -1.94
CA VAL A 510 -47.70 -8.98 -1.97
C VAL A 510 -48.07 -7.55 -1.61
N THR A 511 -47.43 -7.01 -0.56
CA THR A 511 -47.60 -5.64 -0.05
C THR A 511 -46.24 -4.95 0.13
N PHE A 512 -46.26 -3.63 0.36
CA PHE A 512 -45.07 -2.81 0.55
C PHE A 512 -45.16 -2.06 1.88
N GLN A 513 -44.08 -2.12 2.67
CA GLN A 513 -43.89 -1.34 3.88
C GLN A 513 -42.44 -0.88 3.90
N HIS A 514 -42.17 0.31 3.35
CA HIS A 514 -40.81 0.81 3.11
C HIS A 514 -39.89 0.61 4.33
N PRO A 515 -38.71 -0.05 4.19
CA PRO A 515 -38.04 -0.44 2.94
C PRO A 515 -38.32 -1.86 2.44
N GLU A 516 -39.32 -2.57 2.98
CA GLU A 516 -39.55 -3.99 2.78
C GLU A 516 -40.71 -4.31 1.81
N ILE A 517 -40.52 -5.31 0.95
CA ILE A 517 -41.59 -5.94 0.15
C ILE A 517 -41.99 -7.24 0.85
N ILE A 518 -43.27 -7.40 1.17
CA ILE A 518 -43.79 -8.45 2.06
C ILE A 518 -44.70 -9.40 1.28
N ALA A 519 -44.50 -10.70 1.45
CA ALA A 519 -45.39 -11.77 0.99
C ALA A 519 -46.13 -12.38 2.18
N ASN A 520 -47.44 -12.21 2.26
CA ASN A 520 -48.29 -12.98 3.17
C ASN A 520 -48.49 -14.40 2.59
N ALA A 521 -48.16 -15.43 3.37
CA ALA A 521 -48.16 -16.81 2.89
C ALA A 521 -49.57 -17.32 2.56
N ASP A 522 -50.55 -17.08 3.43
CA ASP A 522 -51.94 -17.55 3.30
C ASP A 522 -52.64 -17.06 2.03
N LEU A 523 -52.23 -15.90 1.49
CA LEU A 523 -52.73 -15.29 0.25
C LEU A 523 -51.95 -15.68 -1.01
N VAL A 524 -50.76 -16.30 -0.84
CA VAL A 524 -49.89 -16.79 -1.93
C VAL A 524 -50.14 -18.27 -2.18
N THR A 525 -50.29 -19.08 -1.13
CA THR A 525 -50.55 -20.53 -1.23
C THR A 525 -51.91 -20.89 -1.83
N GLN A 526 -52.80 -19.91 -2.00
CA GLN A 526 -54.03 -20.03 -2.79
C GLN A 526 -53.78 -20.09 -4.31
N LYS A 527 -52.58 -19.74 -4.78
CA LYS A 527 -52.22 -19.65 -6.22
C LYS A 527 -50.92 -20.36 -6.59
N LEU A 528 -49.96 -20.46 -5.67
CA LEU A 528 -48.72 -21.22 -5.83
C LEU A 528 -48.64 -22.34 -4.79
N ASN A 529 -47.79 -23.34 -5.05
CA ASN A 529 -47.48 -24.41 -4.09
C ASN A 529 -46.63 -23.87 -2.90
N GLU A 530 -46.32 -24.71 -1.91
CA GLU A 530 -45.51 -24.34 -0.72
C GLU A 530 -44.11 -23.76 -1.04
N LEU A 531 -43.58 -24.00 -2.25
CA LEU A 531 -42.28 -23.52 -2.72
C LEU A 531 -42.46 -22.39 -3.76
N TYR A 532 -42.00 -21.18 -3.41
CA TYR A 532 -42.07 -20.01 -4.30
C TYR A 532 -40.90 -19.02 -4.11
N TYR A 533 -40.67 -18.22 -5.14
CA TYR A 533 -39.52 -17.33 -5.31
C TYR A 533 -39.97 -15.92 -5.73
N TRP A 534 -39.28 -14.90 -5.24
CA TRP A 534 -39.30 -13.55 -5.80
C TRP A 534 -38.61 -13.55 -7.17
N ARG A 535 -39.34 -13.23 -8.24
CA ARG A 535 -38.75 -13.00 -9.57
C ARG A 535 -38.35 -11.53 -9.69
N LEU A 536 -37.08 -11.28 -10.02
CA LEU A 536 -36.54 -9.92 -10.09
C LEU A 536 -37.03 -9.18 -11.36
N PRO A 537 -37.12 -7.82 -11.33
CA PRO A 537 -37.53 -7.03 -12.49
C PRO A 537 -36.53 -7.05 -13.67
N GLU A 538 -37.00 -6.59 -14.82
CA GLU A 538 -36.29 -6.59 -16.11
C GLU A 538 -34.89 -5.97 -16.09
N GLN A 539 -34.61 -4.99 -15.20
CA GLN A 539 -33.26 -4.42 -15.13
C GLN A 539 -32.17 -5.41 -14.67
N PHE A 540 -32.55 -6.54 -14.07
CA PHE A 540 -31.64 -7.64 -13.70
C PHE A 540 -31.57 -8.74 -14.76
N HIS A 541 -32.16 -8.54 -15.94
CA HIS A 541 -32.19 -9.48 -17.07
C HIS A 541 -31.34 -8.95 -18.23
N GLY A 542 -31.15 -9.75 -19.28
CA GLY A 542 -30.30 -9.39 -20.42
C GLY A 542 -28.83 -9.56 -20.10
N SER A 543 -27.95 -8.73 -20.68
CA SER A 543 -26.50 -8.94 -20.56
C SER A 543 -25.96 -8.40 -19.24
N MET A 544 -25.64 -9.31 -18.33
CA MET A 544 -25.19 -9.05 -16.95
C MET A 544 -23.69 -9.38 -16.78
N ILE A 545 -22.93 -9.40 -17.87
CA ILE A 545 -21.50 -9.76 -17.92
C ILE A 545 -20.66 -8.93 -16.94
N THR A 546 -20.96 -7.64 -16.77
CA THR A 546 -20.20 -6.73 -15.90
C THR A 546 -20.36 -7.04 -14.41
N ALA A 547 -21.42 -7.77 -14.04
CA ALA A 547 -21.61 -8.31 -12.69
C ALA A 547 -20.56 -9.35 -12.30
N TYR A 548 -19.78 -9.92 -13.24
CA TYR A 548 -18.75 -10.92 -12.94
C TYR A 548 -17.65 -10.36 -12.03
N GLY A 549 -17.42 -11.00 -10.88
CA GLY A 549 -16.55 -10.46 -9.83
C GLY A 549 -17.10 -9.21 -9.13
N GLY A 550 -18.39 -8.89 -9.35
CA GLY A 550 -19.21 -8.04 -8.50
C GLY A 550 -19.90 -8.87 -7.41
N LYS A 551 -20.98 -8.34 -6.83
CA LYS A 551 -21.72 -8.97 -5.72
C LYS A 551 -23.21 -8.79 -5.84
N LEU A 552 -23.99 -9.84 -5.57
CA LEU A 552 -25.43 -9.78 -5.33
C LEU A 552 -25.68 -9.58 -3.84
N LYS A 553 -26.34 -8.47 -3.47
CA LYS A 553 -26.74 -8.16 -2.09
C LYS A 553 -28.25 -8.11 -1.95
N TYR A 554 -28.76 -8.65 -0.84
CA TYR A 554 -30.16 -8.48 -0.41
C TYR A 554 -30.31 -8.86 1.07
N ALA A 555 -31.47 -8.58 1.65
CA ALA A 555 -31.83 -9.02 3.00
C ALA A 555 -33.18 -9.75 2.99
N ILE A 556 -33.28 -10.81 3.79
CA ILE A 556 -34.51 -11.57 4.04
C ILE A 556 -34.82 -11.56 5.53
N TYR A 557 -36.11 -11.44 5.83
CA TYR A 557 -36.71 -11.70 7.14
C TYR A 557 -37.93 -12.60 6.94
N PHE A 558 -38.17 -13.56 7.83
CA PHE A 558 -39.38 -14.38 7.78
C PHE A 558 -39.91 -14.73 9.19
N GLU A 559 -41.22 -14.92 9.26
CA GLU A 559 -41.92 -15.47 10.42
C GLU A 559 -42.56 -16.81 10.04
N GLY A 560 -42.37 -17.82 10.87
CA GLY A 560 -42.94 -19.16 10.71
C GLY A 560 -43.02 -19.88 12.05
N ARG A 561 -43.30 -21.19 12.04
CA ARG A 561 -43.34 -22.01 13.26
C ARG A 561 -42.01 -22.69 13.55
N ASP A 562 -41.43 -23.34 12.54
CA ASP A 562 -40.21 -24.12 12.65
C ASP A 562 -39.18 -23.59 11.63
N GLU A 563 -37.91 -23.42 12.03
CA GLU A 563 -36.87 -22.81 11.16
C GLU A 563 -36.55 -23.68 9.94
N THR A 564 -36.72 -24.99 10.07
CA THR A 564 -36.55 -25.96 8.99
C THR A 564 -37.90 -26.54 8.56
N GLY A 565 -38.08 -26.66 7.24
CA GLY A 565 -39.27 -27.23 6.63
C GLY A 565 -38.94 -27.83 5.26
N ARG A 566 -39.96 -28.25 4.51
CA ARG A 566 -39.79 -28.96 3.23
C ARG A 566 -38.93 -28.20 2.22
N THR A 567 -39.06 -26.87 2.17
CA THR A 567 -38.32 -26.03 1.22
C THR A 567 -36.85 -25.83 1.61
N SER A 568 -36.41 -26.20 2.81
CA SER A 568 -35.06 -25.84 3.33
C SER A 568 -33.92 -26.23 2.39
N TYR A 569 -33.99 -27.40 1.76
CA TYR A 569 -32.95 -27.93 0.86
C TYR A 569 -32.92 -27.29 -0.54
N GLU A 570 -33.97 -26.56 -0.93
CA GLU A 570 -34.04 -25.86 -2.22
C GLU A 570 -33.08 -24.66 -2.27
N PRO A 571 -32.48 -24.35 -3.44
CA PRO A 571 -31.50 -23.28 -3.57
C PRO A 571 -32.09 -21.91 -3.22
N GLN A 572 -31.27 -21.04 -2.63
CA GLN A 572 -31.69 -19.73 -2.15
C GLN A 572 -31.69 -18.67 -3.26
N VAL A 573 -30.84 -18.83 -4.27
CA VAL A 573 -30.88 -18.06 -5.53
C VAL A 573 -30.80 -19.02 -6.71
N ILE A 574 -31.58 -18.76 -7.74
CA ILE A 574 -31.53 -19.43 -9.05
C ILE A 574 -31.38 -18.34 -10.12
N ILE A 575 -30.43 -18.50 -11.04
CA ILE A 575 -30.29 -17.65 -12.22
C ILE A 575 -30.33 -18.53 -13.46
N LYS A 576 -31.19 -18.18 -14.43
CA LYS A 576 -31.26 -18.83 -15.73
C LYS A 576 -30.80 -17.88 -16.83
N GLY A 577 -30.06 -18.42 -17.80
CA GLY A 577 -29.61 -17.66 -18.96
C GLY A 577 -28.86 -18.55 -19.96
N GLY A 578 -27.84 -17.97 -20.59
CA GLY A 578 -27.03 -18.62 -21.61
C GLY A 578 -27.43 -18.18 -23.03
N PRO A 579 -26.51 -18.26 -24.01
CA PRO A 579 -26.81 -17.93 -25.41
C PRO A 579 -27.95 -18.77 -26.01
N ASN A 580 -28.20 -19.98 -25.48
CA ASN A 580 -29.28 -20.88 -25.88
C ASN A 580 -30.48 -20.89 -24.90
N ARG A 581 -30.47 -20.07 -23.83
CA ARG A 581 -31.53 -20.03 -22.80
C ARG A 581 -31.81 -21.36 -22.10
N ASP A 582 -30.75 -22.12 -21.85
CA ASP A 582 -30.75 -23.49 -21.33
C ASP A 582 -29.94 -23.66 -20.03
N LYS A 583 -29.01 -22.76 -19.71
CA LYS A 583 -28.12 -22.88 -18.54
C LYS A 583 -28.77 -22.31 -17.29
N VAL A 584 -28.72 -23.08 -16.20
CA VAL A 584 -29.24 -22.71 -14.88
C VAL A 584 -28.13 -22.85 -13.83
N MET A 585 -27.90 -21.77 -13.07
CA MET A 585 -26.97 -21.76 -11.95
C MET A 585 -27.68 -21.48 -10.64
N VAL A 586 -27.27 -22.17 -9.58
CA VAL A 586 -27.91 -22.13 -8.26
C VAL A 586 -26.91 -21.85 -7.15
N ARG A 587 -27.36 -21.11 -6.14
CA ARG A 587 -26.63 -20.88 -4.88
C ARG A 587 -27.44 -21.40 -3.70
N HIS A 588 -26.91 -22.39 -3.01
CA HIS A 588 -27.36 -22.78 -1.67
C HIS A 588 -26.64 -21.93 -0.62
N MET A 589 -27.32 -21.63 0.49
CA MET A 589 -26.74 -20.95 1.66
C MET A 589 -27.25 -21.62 2.93
N GLN A 590 -26.72 -21.22 4.08
CA GLN A 590 -27.15 -21.72 5.39
C GLN A 590 -28.62 -21.34 5.68
N GLY A 591 -29.25 -22.06 6.61
CA GLY A 591 -30.63 -21.80 7.01
C GLY A 591 -30.81 -20.41 7.63
N LEU A 592 -31.96 -19.80 7.35
CA LEU A 592 -32.38 -18.53 7.97
C LEU A 592 -32.97 -18.80 9.34
N GLN A 593 -32.71 -17.92 10.30
CA GLN A 593 -33.30 -17.99 11.65
C GLN A 593 -34.64 -17.24 11.69
N ILE A 594 -35.62 -17.77 12.43
CA ILE A 594 -36.96 -17.15 12.52
C ILE A 594 -36.87 -15.78 13.22
N GLY A 595 -37.54 -14.78 12.66
CA GLY A 595 -37.63 -13.45 13.27
C GLY A 595 -36.32 -12.62 13.24
N GLN A 596 -35.31 -13.05 12.49
CA GLN A 596 -34.04 -12.33 12.33
C GLN A 596 -33.86 -11.86 10.89
N LEU A 597 -33.45 -10.60 10.70
CA LEU A 597 -33.10 -10.04 9.39
C LEU A 597 -31.72 -10.52 8.97
N THR A 598 -31.65 -11.54 8.10
CA THR A 598 -30.38 -12.01 7.52
C THR A 598 -30.02 -11.17 6.30
N ARG A 599 -28.77 -10.70 6.24
CA ARG A 599 -28.21 -10.01 5.07
C ARG A 599 -27.31 -10.98 4.31
N HIS A 600 -27.55 -11.10 3.01
CA HIS A 600 -26.75 -11.92 2.12
C HIS A 600 -25.91 -11.05 1.19
N GLU A 601 -24.67 -11.46 1.02
CA GLU A 601 -23.69 -10.86 0.12
C GLU A 601 -23.01 -12.01 -0.61
N ILE A 602 -23.38 -12.22 -1.87
CA ILE A 602 -22.97 -13.36 -2.68
C ILE A 602 -22.02 -12.86 -3.75
N ASP A 603 -20.80 -13.39 -3.78
CA ASP A 603 -19.83 -13.04 -4.81
C ASP A 603 -20.23 -13.66 -6.16
N MET A 604 -20.17 -12.84 -7.21
CA MET A 604 -20.58 -13.22 -8.56
C MET A 604 -19.40 -13.84 -9.33
N THR A 605 -18.86 -14.94 -8.80
CA THR A 605 -17.81 -15.76 -9.45
C THR A 605 -18.14 -17.25 -9.34
N GLU A 606 -17.60 -18.06 -10.24
CA GLU A 606 -17.89 -19.47 -10.40
C GLU A 606 -17.68 -20.34 -9.14
N HIS A 607 -16.75 -19.96 -8.26
CA HIS A 607 -16.29 -20.74 -7.10
C HIS A 607 -17.41 -21.20 -6.16
N ASP A 608 -18.42 -20.36 -5.97
CA ASP A 608 -19.49 -20.55 -4.98
C ASP A 608 -20.82 -21.03 -5.61
N TRP A 609 -20.88 -21.10 -6.94
CA TRP A 609 -22.09 -21.42 -7.71
C TRP A 609 -22.02 -22.83 -8.30
N LYS A 610 -23.21 -23.40 -8.54
CA LYS A 610 -23.38 -24.81 -8.89
C LYS A 610 -24.44 -24.98 -9.96
N TYR A 611 -24.36 -26.07 -10.73
CA TYR A 611 -25.50 -26.54 -11.52
C TYR A 611 -26.55 -27.16 -10.59
N GLU A 612 -27.76 -27.43 -11.10
CA GLU A 612 -28.83 -28.08 -10.32
C GLU A 612 -28.45 -29.47 -9.76
N ASP A 613 -27.51 -30.18 -10.39
CA ASP A 613 -26.97 -31.45 -9.91
C ASP A 613 -25.93 -31.33 -8.77
N LYS A 614 -25.70 -30.10 -8.29
CA LYS A 614 -24.79 -29.71 -7.19
C LYS A 614 -23.29 -29.85 -7.48
N LYS A 615 -22.88 -30.12 -8.73
CA LYS A 615 -21.47 -29.96 -9.14
C LYS A 615 -21.08 -28.47 -9.13
N ALA A 616 -19.82 -28.19 -8.80
CA ALA A 616 -19.25 -26.84 -8.92
C ALA A 616 -19.22 -26.39 -10.39
N MET A 617 -19.53 -25.12 -10.65
CA MET A 617 -19.64 -24.62 -12.02
C MET A 617 -18.30 -24.33 -12.69
N THR A 618 -18.22 -24.53 -14.01
CA THR A 618 -17.13 -23.97 -14.79
C THR A 618 -17.28 -22.45 -14.92
N ARG A 619 -16.16 -21.75 -15.04
CA ARG A 619 -16.14 -20.31 -15.34
C ARG A 619 -16.79 -19.99 -16.69
N GLU A 620 -16.64 -20.87 -17.68
CA GLU A 620 -17.21 -20.66 -19.02
C GLU A 620 -18.74 -20.69 -18.97
N ASP A 621 -19.33 -21.67 -18.26
CA ASP A 621 -20.78 -21.72 -18.04
C ASP A 621 -21.30 -20.55 -17.22
N PHE A 622 -20.52 -20.05 -16.25
CA PHE A 622 -20.87 -18.87 -15.46
C PHE A 622 -20.93 -17.60 -16.33
N MET A 623 -19.94 -17.42 -17.21
CA MET A 623 -19.90 -16.31 -18.16
C MET A 623 -21.00 -16.42 -19.23
N ASP A 624 -21.36 -17.63 -19.67
CA ASP A 624 -22.52 -17.85 -20.55
C ASP A 624 -23.84 -17.46 -19.87
N VAL A 625 -24.07 -17.87 -18.61
CA VAL A 625 -25.31 -17.48 -17.90
C VAL A 625 -25.41 -15.95 -17.79
N LEU A 626 -24.30 -15.26 -17.50
CA LEU A 626 -24.26 -13.79 -17.45
C LEU A 626 -24.27 -13.11 -18.83
N PHE A 627 -23.94 -13.79 -19.92
CA PHE A 627 -24.01 -13.23 -21.29
C PHE A 627 -25.41 -12.76 -21.65
N TYR A 628 -26.41 -13.57 -21.29
CA TYR A 628 -27.82 -13.21 -21.37
C TYR A 628 -28.61 -13.94 -20.27
N VAL A 629 -29.02 -13.21 -19.24
CA VAL A 629 -29.88 -13.69 -18.15
C VAL A 629 -31.34 -13.57 -18.57
N ASP A 630 -32.09 -14.67 -18.53
CA ASP A 630 -33.53 -14.68 -18.75
C ASP A 630 -34.30 -14.29 -17.48
N TYR A 631 -33.84 -14.74 -16.31
CA TYR A 631 -34.40 -14.35 -15.02
C TYR A 631 -33.46 -14.65 -13.84
N VAL A 632 -33.66 -13.89 -12.76
CA VAL A 632 -33.12 -14.16 -11.42
C VAL A 632 -34.28 -14.41 -10.47
N LEU A 633 -34.18 -15.48 -9.68
CA LEU A 633 -35.12 -15.85 -8.63
C LEU A 633 -34.42 -15.87 -7.27
N ILE A 634 -35.02 -15.23 -6.26
CA ILE A 634 -34.60 -15.34 -4.85
C ILE A 634 -35.71 -16.05 -4.08
N LYS A 635 -35.38 -17.12 -3.37
CA LYS A 635 -36.35 -17.95 -2.63
C LYS A 635 -37.08 -17.11 -1.58
N ALA A 636 -38.41 -17.23 -1.54
CA ALA A 636 -39.29 -16.46 -0.67
C ALA A 636 -39.96 -17.32 0.41
N SER A 637 -40.17 -18.61 0.14
CA SER A 637 -40.77 -19.59 1.05
C SER A 637 -39.73 -20.23 1.99
N HIS A 638 -39.84 -20.01 3.30
CA HIS A 638 -38.86 -20.42 4.32
C HIS A 638 -39.49 -21.16 5.50
N GLY A 639 -38.71 -22.03 6.15
CA GLY A 639 -39.14 -22.81 7.33
C GLY A 639 -40.37 -23.68 7.08
N ASN A 640 -41.13 -23.90 8.16
CA ASN A 640 -42.41 -24.60 8.15
C ASN A 640 -43.51 -23.70 8.72
N MET A 641 -44.73 -23.82 8.17
CA MET A 641 -45.90 -22.98 8.53
C MET A 641 -45.55 -21.47 8.54
N MET A 642 -44.92 -20.99 7.46
CA MET A 642 -44.56 -19.58 7.29
C MET A 642 -45.81 -18.70 7.29
N ARG A 643 -45.76 -17.56 7.98
CA ARG A 643 -46.82 -16.53 8.00
C ARG A 643 -46.57 -15.44 6.97
N HIS A 644 -45.34 -14.91 6.95
CA HIS A 644 -44.88 -14.01 5.91
C HIS A 644 -43.36 -14.04 5.73
N SER A 645 -42.94 -13.62 4.54
CA SER A 645 -41.54 -13.40 4.16
C SER A 645 -41.39 -11.97 3.68
N ARG A 646 -40.23 -11.35 3.94
CA ARG A 646 -39.93 -9.96 3.59
C ARG A 646 -38.59 -9.88 2.88
N GLN A 647 -38.55 -9.17 1.76
CA GLN A 647 -37.38 -8.92 0.93
C GLN A 647 -37.03 -7.43 0.99
N ALA A 648 -35.76 -7.11 1.23
CA ALA A 648 -35.26 -5.73 1.26
C ALA A 648 -33.83 -5.62 0.68
N LEU A 649 -33.37 -4.38 0.46
CA LEU A 649 -31.97 -4.05 0.10
C LEU A 649 -31.41 -4.76 -1.14
N LEU A 650 -32.29 -5.19 -2.06
CA LEU A 650 -31.89 -5.90 -3.27
C LEU A 650 -31.05 -5.00 -4.20
N SER A 651 -29.83 -5.43 -4.48
CA SER A 651 -28.95 -4.82 -5.47
C SER A 651 -27.91 -5.78 -6.03
N VAL A 652 -27.41 -5.52 -7.23
CA VAL A 652 -26.26 -6.21 -7.84
C VAL A 652 -25.20 -5.18 -8.17
N PHE A 653 -23.94 -5.47 -7.87
CA PHE A 653 -22.80 -4.64 -8.31
C PHE A 653 -22.46 -4.99 -9.75
N VAL A 654 -22.65 -4.05 -10.67
CA VAL A 654 -22.52 -4.18 -12.14
C VAL A 654 -21.54 -3.18 -12.73
#